data_AF-A0A0X3PQI3-F1
#
_entry.id   AF-A0A0X3PQI3-F1
#
_cell.length_a   1.000
_cell.length_b   1.000
_cell.length_c   1.000
_cell.angle_alpha   90.00
_cell.angle_beta   90.00
_cell.angle_gamma   90.00
#
_symmetry.space_group_name_H-M   'P 1'
#
loop_
_entity.id
_entity.type
_entity.pdbx_description
1 polymer ?
#
loop_
_entity_poly.entity_id
_entity_poly.type
_entity_poly.pdbx_seq_one_letter_code
_entity_poly.pdbx_strand_id
1 'polypeptide(L)'
;MGFDMECPKYGKTQLISLTDFSMSALSQLRDRCAELEDALFLLESSKKEILGQIEQCFQTICRCLEERRKALIVDLNQSLDERRNLIERLMKELEERSQKIKMNVEVIKQANLSKSDGLIAGGKQGMDGMELSSQGARLEEELRAALGLPVPIHPSTSDILSYFPIDLDQLLSLIKNFGAIGVTSVDADQTCLKSFSNENSQGIIRCNVNQVIFEEIKTIDCQGRDVELINPDEFTVSLVPRLLNSNEAIIVSEINKNGMFTSNNLGIQLKLYYPGTYDANVKVLGEHIRGSPYRIQCFPAPGPLAKEWKSVFDEISKQADVRLGPVRKFRRCYSARSPVKPFHPKRAYADKLSWSRNGLLFTIGIRGRGPSEFGCPQGAWVTRDSKILVADSNNANVQVFDSTGTHLLRFGDFGAEPGQMVRPKDVAETINSNYLVCDFDSHCIHVFQPSGKYMSRFGQRHLAGPSAVSVDSKGRIYVADTKACSVCYFKPTGRYLGQFGSRGTADNQFCGPVGIAIDSADRIYVTDTPVHCIKVFENGGEFLYKFGSNGPEPGCFHLPIYLCFDSNDLLYVSDSGNSRIQVFDNHGQFLRLLTTPLDLLNEPTGIAVSLADQMAVVVDSGNFCIKAFQTCDPAAPEINNSKLERQKPSASPSQNLQDPCNRTTIESQ
;
A
#
# COMPACT_ATOMS: atom_id res chain seq x y z
N MET A 1 11.06 -8.21 -50.50
CA MET A 1 11.05 -9.19 -51.61
C MET A 1 12.50 -9.47 -51.97
N GLY A 2 12.91 -10.73 -51.95
CA GLY A 2 14.31 -11.14 -52.07
C GLY A 2 14.90 -10.85 -53.44
N PHE A 3 16.18 -10.48 -53.45
CA PHE A 3 17.02 -10.35 -54.65
C PHE A 3 18.00 -11.52 -54.67
N ASP A 4 17.79 -12.48 -55.57
CA ASP A 4 18.86 -13.35 -56.05
C ASP A 4 19.53 -12.64 -57.21
N MET A 5 20.69 -12.03 -56.93
CA MET A 5 21.59 -11.47 -57.94
C MET A 5 22.71 -12.49 -58.21
N GLU A 6 22.49 -13.40 -59.14
CA GLU A 6 23.58 -14.19 -59.72
C GLU A 6 24.33 -13.34 -60.76
N CYS A 7 25.59 -13.01 -60.48
CA CYS A 7 26.51 -12.37 -61.43
C CYS A 7 27.03 -13.41 -62.45
N PRO A 8 26.86 -13.23 -63.78
CA PRO A 8 27.47 -14.10 -64.75
C PRO A 8 28.93 -13.72 -65.02
N LYS A 9 29.79 -14.74 -65.07
CA LYS A 9 31.24 -14.66 -65.32
C LYS A 9 31.52 -14.18 -66.76
N TYR A 10 32.49 -13.26 -66.86
CA TYR A 10 32.91 -12.58 -68.07
C TYR A 10 33.59 -13.53 -69.08
N GLY A 11 32.99 -13.68 -70.28
CA GLY A 11 33.62 -14.23 -71.49
C GLY A 11 33.51 -13.25 -72.67
N LYS A 12 34.67 -12.77 -73.13
CA LYS A 12 35.05 -11.98 -74.34
C LYS A 12 34.05 -11.78 -75.53
N THR A 13 32.85 -11.24 -75.30
CA THR A 13 31.98 -10.60 -76.34
C THR A 13 31.40 -9.28 -75.84
N GLN A 14 32.25 -8.35 -75.38
CA GLN A 14 31.97 -7.60 -74.16
C GLN A 14 31.70 -6.09 -74.22
N LEU A 15 31.51 -5.45 -75.37
CA LEU A 15 31.14 -4.01 -75.36
C LEU A 15 29.66 -3.74 -75.58
N ILE A 16 29.01 -4.37 -76.57
CA ILE A 16 27.61 -4.07 -76.91
C ILE A 16 26.65 -4.60 -75.83
N SER A 17 26.93 -5.79 -75.27
CA SER A 17 26.10 -6.36 -74.20
C SER A 17 26.21 -5.60 -72.88
N LEU A 18 27.36 -4.95 -72.62
CA LEU A 18 27.55 -4.17 -71.41
C LEU A 18 26.85 -2.81 -71.52
N THR A 19 26.91 -2.16 -72.68
CA THR A 19 26.23 -0.87 -72.90
C THR A 19 24.72 -1.03 -72.82
N ASP A 20 24.16 -2.08 -73.40
CA ASP A 20 22.72 -2.32 -73.35
C ASP A 20 22.24 -2.68 -71.94
N PHE A 21 23.03 -3.47 -71.20
CA PHE A 21 22.76 -3.75 -69.79
C PHE A 21 22.89 -2.50 -68.90
N SER A 22 23.88 -1.65 -69.17
CA SER A 22 24.08 -0.37 -68.46
C SER A 22 22.92 0.59 -68.71
N MET A 23 22.43 0.67 -69.95
CA MET A 23 21.30 1.52 -70.31
C MET A 23 19.99 1.01 -69.70
N SER A 24 19.79 -0.31 -69.65
CA SER A 24 18.66 -0.93 -68.96
C SER A 24 18.73 -0.75 -67.44
N ALA A 25 19.93 -0.77 -66.84
CA ALA A 25 20.11 -0.51 -65.42
C ALA A 25 19.86 0.98 -65.09
N LEU A 26 20.31 1.90 -65.96
CA LEU A 26 20.06 3.34 -65.82
C LEU A 26 18.58 3.69 -65.97
N SER A 27 17.84 3.03 -66.86
CA SER A 27 16.39 3.23 -66.96
C SER A 27 15.69 2.72 -65.70
N GLN A 28 16.04 1.54 -65.21
CA GLN A 28 15.48 1.00 -63.96
C GLN A 28 15.80 1.89 -62.74
N LEU A 29 17.01 2.44 -62.65
CA LEU A 29 17.37 3.38 -61.58
C LEU A 29 16.58 4.69 -61.69
N ARG A 30 16.39 5.22 -62.90
CA ARG A 30 15.57 6.43 -63.12
C ARG A 30 14.12 6.19 -62.75
N ASP A 31 13.55 5.05 -63.13
CA ASP A 31 12.19 4.66 -62.76
C ASP A 31 12.05 4.54 -61.24
N ARG A 32 13.06 3.96 -60.55
CA ARG A 32 13.08 3.91 -59.08
C ARG A 32 13.25 5.27 -58.40
N CYS A 33 14.05 6.17 -58.97
CA CYS A 33 14.14 7.53 -58.45
C CYS A 33 12.79 8.26 -58.58
N ALA A 34 12.07 8.08 -59.69
CA ALA A 34 10.73 8.64 -59.85
C ALA A 34 9.73 8.05 -58.85
N GLU A 35 9.75 6.72 -58.63
CA GLU A 35 8.93 6.08 -57.60
C GLU A 35 9.24 6.60 -56.18
N LEU A 36 10.51 6.91 -55.88
CA LEU A 36 10.93 7.47 -54.59
C LEU A 36 10.52 8.94 -54.43
N GLU A 37 10.56 9.73 -55.50
CA GLU A 37 10.06 11.12 -55.51
C GLU A 37 8.55 11.14 -55.28
N ASP A 38 7.80 10.25 -55.94
CA ASP A 38 6.35 10.09 -55.71
C ASP A 38 6.06 9.65 -54.27
N ALA A 39 6.87 8.75 -53.70
CA ALA A 39 6.74 8.33 -52.31
C ALA A 39 7.01 9.48 -51.31
N LEU A 40 8.00 10.34 -51.58
CA LEU A 40 8.27 11.53 -50.76
C LEU A 40 7.10 12.52 -50.82
N PHE A 41 6.54 12.75 -52.01
CA PHE A 41 5.37 13.60 -52.17
C PHE A 41 4.15 13.05 -51.41
N LEU A 42 3.92 11.73 -51.48
CA LEU A 42 2.87 11.06 -50.72
C LEU A 42 3.08 11.20 -49.21
N LEU A 43 4.32 11.13 -48.71
CA LEU A 43 4.63 11.36 -47.30
C LEU A 43 4.36 12.79 -46.86
N GLU A 44 4.70 13.79 -47.68
CA GLU A 44 4.39 15.20 -47.37
C GLU A 44 2.89 15.48 -47.38
N SER A 45 2.16 14.88 -48.32
CA SER A 45 0.70 14.96 -48.36
C SER A 45 0.07 14.28 -47.14
N SER A 46 0.54 13.09 -46.79
CA SER A 46 0.10 12.35 -45.61
C SER A 46 0.37 13.14 -44.32
N LYS A 47 1.53 13.79 -44.19
CA LYS A 47 1.84 14.67 -43.06
C LYS A 47 0.85 15.83 -42.93
N LYS A 48 0.52 16.50 -44.04
CA LYS A 48 -0.47 17.60 -44.04
C LYS A 48 -1.86 17.11 -43.65
N GLU A 49 -2.26 15.94 -44.14
CA GLU A 49 -3.53 15.32 -43.79
C GLU A 49 -3.60 14.97 -42.30
N ILE A 50 -2.55 14.35 -41.77
CA ILE A 50 -2.44 14.01 -40.33
C ILE A 50 -2.47 15.28 -39.47
N LEU A 51 -1.76 16.35 -39.86
CA LEU A 51 -1.80 17.62 -39.14
C LEU A 51 -3.21 18.22 -39.12
N GLY A 52 -3.91 18.18 -40.26
CA GLY A 52 -5.32 18.62 -40.33
C GLY A 52 -6.23 17.79 -39.44
N GLN A 53 -6.06 16.46 -39.40
CA GLN A 53 -6.81 15.58 -38.51
C GLN A 53 -6.53 15.88 -37.02
N ILE A 54 -5.27 16.16 -36.68
CA ILE A 54 -4.88 16.55 -35.31
C ILE A 54 -5.58 17.85 -34.92
N GLU A 55 -5.50 18.90 -35.74
CA GLU A 55 -6.16 20.18 -35.48
C GLU A 55 -7.69 20.02 -35.32
N GLN A 56 -8.31 19.22 -36.19
CA GLN A 56 -9.73 18.93 -36.12
C GLN A 56 -10.11 18.17 -34.84
N CYS A 57 -9.28 17.20 -34.42
CA CYS A 57 -9.45 16.49 -33.16
C CYS A 57 -9.39 17.45 -31.96
N PHE A 58 -8.40 18.34 -31.92
CA PHE A 58 -8.28 19.33 -30.83
C PHE A 58 -9.45 20.31 -30.80
N GLN A 59 -9.89 20.82 -31.96
CA GLN A 59 -11.08 21.67 -32.02
C GLN A 59 -12.33 20.95 -31.50
N THR A 60 -12.47 19.66 -31.82
CA THR A 60 -13.58 18.83 -31.32
C THR A 60 -13.51 18.63 -29.80
N ILE A 61 -12.32 18.35 -29.26
CA ILE A 61 -12.09 18.22 -27.82
C ILE A 61 -12.42 19.53 -27.09
N CYS A 62 -11.93 20.67 -27.57
CA CYS A 62 -12.23 21.98 -26.99
C CYS A 62 -13.74 22.25 -26.97
N ARG A 63 -14.45 21.98 -28.06
CA ARG A 63 -15.90 22.14 -28.12
C ARG A 63 -16.62 21.22 -27.12
N CYS A 64 -16.24 19.94 -27.04
CA CYS A 64 -16.83 19.01 -26.08
C CYS A 64 -16.57 19.41 -24.63
N LEU A 65 -15.40 19.97 -24.33
CA LEU A 65 -15.06 20.49 -23.01
C LEU A 65 -15.91 21.72 -22.65
N GLU A 66 -16.10 22.65 -23.58
CA GLU A 66 -16.96 23.80 -23.36
C GLU A 66 -18.43 23.41 -23.16
N GLU A 67 -18.93 22.45 -23.94
CA GLU A 67 -20.28 21.91 -23.79
C GLU A 67 -20.46 21.24 -22.42
N ARG A 68 -19.49 20.42 -22.01
CA ARG A 68 -19.52 19.79 -20.68
C ARG A 68 -19.44 20.81 -19.56
N ARG A 69 -18.57 21.81 -19.67
CA ARG A 69 -18.48 22.92 -18.70
C ARG A 69 -19.82 23.65 -18.58
N LYS A 70 -20.48 23.97 -19.70
CA LYS A 70 -21.80 24.62 -19.69
C LYS A 70 -22.85 23.73 -19.01
N ALA A 71 -22.90 22.44 -19.33
CA ALA A 71 -23.81 21.49 -18.70
C ALA A 71 -23.63 21.42 -17.17
N LEU A 72 -22.38 21.37 -16.70
CA LEU A 72 -22.07 21.31 -15.27
C LEU A 72 -22.47 22.57 -14.49
N ILE A 73 -22.32 23.74 -15.12
CA ILE A 73 -22.79 25.00 -14.53
C ILE A 73 -24.31 24.99 -14.42
N VAL A 74 -25.02 24.44 -15.43
CA VAL A 74 -26.48 24.29 -15.39
C VAL A 74 -26.90 23.32 -14.29
N ASP A 75 -26.27 22.15 -14.19
CA ASP A 75 -26.56 21.15 -13.15
C ASP A 75 -26.32 21.73 -11.74
N LEU A 76 -25.23 22.50 -11.56
CA LEU A 76 -24.94 23.18 -10.30
C LEU A 76 -26.01 24.20 -9.94
N ASN A 77 -26.37 25.08 -10.88
CA ASN A 77 -27.39 26.10 -10.65
C ASN A 77 -28.74 25.46 -10.31
N GLN A 78 -29.14 24.42 -11.03
CA GLN A 78 -30.36 23.67 -10.74
C GLN A 78 -30.34 23.08 -9.33
N SER A 79 -29.24 22.44 -8.95
CA SER A 79 -29.09 21.84 -7.61
C SER A 79 -29.07 22.88 -6.48
N LEU A 80 -28.55 24.08 -6.75
CA LEU A 80 -28.60 25.21 -5.81
C LEU A 80 -30.00 25.81 -5.72
N ASP A 81 -30.70 25.97 -6.83
CA ASP A 81 -32.07 26.49 -6.87
C ASP A 81 -33.06 25.55 -6.17
N GLU A 82 -32.94 24.23 -6.37
CA GLU A 82 -33.75 23.24 -5.66
C GLU A 82 -33.55 23.32 -4.14
N ARG A 83 -32.30 23.46 -3.68
CA ARG A 83 -31.97 23.64 -2.25
C ARG A 83 -32.47 24.98 -1.72
N ARG A 84 -32.31 26.07 -2.48
CA ARG A 84 -32.84 27.38 -2.12
C ARG A 84 -34.35 27.34 -1.93
N ASN A 85 -35.07 26.70 -2.85
CA ASN A 85 -36.53 26.51 -2.76
C ASN A 85 -36.96 25.66 -1.55
N LEU A 86 -36.13 24.70 -1.12
CA LEU A 86 -36.36 23.94 0.10
C LEU A 86 -36.15 24.80 1.35
N ILE A 87 -35.07 25.59 1.40
CA ILE A 87 -34.76 26.48 2.51
C ILE A 87 -35.84 27.57 2.64
N GLU A 88 -36.24 28.21 1.55
CA GLU A 88 -37.30 29.23 1.55
C GLU A 88 -38.64 28.66 2.05
N ARG A 89 -38.98 27.42 1.67
CA ARG A 89 -40.18 26.72 2.21
C ARG A 89 -40.08 26.48 3.72
N LEU A 90 -38.93 25.99 4.19
CA LEU A 90 -38.70 25.74 5.62
C LEU A 90 -38.72 27.05 6.43
N MET A 91 -38.12 28.12 5.90
CA MET A 91 -38.16 29.45 6.53
C MET A 91 -39.59 29.95 6.66
N LYS A 92 -40.39 29.86 5.58
CA LYS A 92 -41.79 30.26 5.59
C LYS A 92 -42.59 29.46 6.62
N GLU A 93 -42.38 28.14 6.68
CA GLU A 93 -43.06 27.29 7.66
C GLU A 93 -42.68 27.64 9.10
N LEU A 94 -41.41 27.96 9.37
CA LEU A 94 -40.95 28.41 10.69
C LEU A 94 -41.49 29.79 11.06
N GLU A 95 -41.57 30.73 10.11
CA GLU A 95 -42.17 32.05 10.31
C GLU A 95 -43.67 31.95 10.61
N GLU A 96 -44.41 31.13 9.86
CA GLU A 96 -45.82 30.87 10.10
C GLU A 96 -46.04 30.24 11.48
N ARG A 97 -45.20 29.29 11.88
CA ARG A 97 -45.22 28.71 13.23
C ARG A 97 -44.93 29.77 14.31
N SER A 98 -43.93 30.62 14.10
CA SER A 98 -43.57 31.70 15.04
C SER A 98 -44.70 32.71 15.22
N GLN A 99 -45.34 33.14 14.12
CA GLN A 99 -46.47 34.05 14.15
C GLN A 99 -47.68 33.45 14.88
N LYS A 100 -48.00 32.17 14.62
CA LYS A 100 -49.06 31.44 15.35
C LYS A 100 -48.79 31.40 16.86
N ILE A 101 -47.55 31.09 17.26
CA ILE A 101 -47.15 31.08 18.68
C ILE A 101 -47.29 32.48 19.29
N LYS A 102 -46.82 33.54 18.61
CA LYS A 102 -46.93 34.92 19.10
C LYS A 102 -48.39 35.34 19.31
N MET A 103 -49.25 35.09 18.33
CA MET A 103 -50.67 35.40 18.41
C MET A 103 -51.34 34.66 19.57
N ASN A 104 -51.09 33.35 19.70
CA ASN A 104 -51.67 32.54 20.78
C ASN A 104 -51.20 33.01 22.17
N VAL A 105 -49.93 33.39 22.33
CA VAL A 105 -49.40 33.96 23.59
C VAL A 105 -50.07 35.29 23.93
N GLU A 106 -50.29 36.17 22.95
CA GLU A 106 -50.89 37.49 23.17
C GLU A 106 -52.36 37.38 23.59
N VAL A 107 -53.12 36.49 22.96
CA VAL A 107 -54.50 36.17 23.34
C VAL A 107 -54.58 35.59 24.76
N ILE A 108 -53.68 34.67 25.12
CA ILE A 108 -53.62 34.11 26.48
C ILE A 108 -53.26 35.19 27.52
N LYS A 109 -52.33 36.12 27.20
CA LYS A 109 -51.99 37.25 28.08
C LYS A 109 -53.20 38.16 28.32
N GLN A 110 -53.94 38.51 27.27
CA GLN A 110 -55.15 39.32 27.39
C GLN A 110 -56.24 38.62 28.23
N ALA A 111 -56.44 37.31 28.02
CA ALA A 111 -57.36 36.51 28.82
C ALA A 111 -56.95 36.45 30.32
N ASN A 112 -55.65 36.37 30.63
CA ASN A 112 -55.17 36.35 32.01
C ASN A 112 -55.24 37.73 32.70
N LEU A 113 -55.00 38.82 31.97
CA LEU A 113 -55.19 40.19 32.48
C LEU A 113 -56.66 40.46 32.86
N SER A 114 -57.61 40.00 32.04
CA SER A 114 -59.03 40.10 32.38
C SER A 114 -59.45 39.25 33.59
N LYS A 115 -58.71 38.17 33.92
CA LYS A 115 -58.93 37.35 35.12
C LYS A 115 -58.34 38.00 36.38
N SER A 116 -57.24 38.76 36.28
CA SER A 116 -56.63 39.45 37.43
C SER A 116 -57.39 40.70 37.87
N ASP A 117 -58.02 41.42 36.93
CA ASP A 117 -58.83 42.61 37.26
C ASP A 117 -60.17 42.25 37.94
N GLY A 118 -60.61 40.99 37.86
CA GLY A 118 -61.84 40.49 38.49
C GLY A 118 -61.76 40.20 39.99
N LEU A 119 -60.59 40.35 40.64
CA LEU A 119 -60.41 40.07 42.07
C LEU A 119 -60.68 41.28 42.99
N ILE A 120 -61.07 42.45 42.46
CA ILE A 120 -61.38 43.64 43.26
C ILE A 120 -62.87 44.03 43.26
N ALA A 121 -63.73 43.45 42.40
CA ALA A 121 -65.16 43.78 42.41
C ALA A 121 -66.02 42.52 42.49
N GLY A 122 -66.57 42.25 43.67
CA GLY A 122 -67.54 41.19 43.87
C GLY A 122 -68.87 41.46 43.15
N GLY A 123 -69.50 40.39 42.66
CA GLY A 123 -70.94 40.35 42.41
C GLY A 123 -71.37 39.97 41.01
N LYS A 124 -71.73 38.69 40.83
CA LYS A 124 -72.75 38.13 39.92
C LYS A 124 -72.83 38.69 38.48
N GLN A 125 -72.39 37.89 37.51
CA GLN A 125 -73.26 37.32 36.45
C GLN A 125 -72.47 36.27 35.65
N GLY A 126 -73.05 35.08 35.53
CA GLY A 126 -72.54 34.01 34.67
C GLY A 126 -73.25 34.04 33.32
N MET A 127 -72.46 33.96 32.25
CA MET A 127 -72.68 33.09 31.09
C MET A 127 -71.48 33.19 30.10
N ASP A 128 -70.76 34.32 30.08
CA ASP A 128 -69.61 34.52 29.16
C ASP A 128 -68.28 33.92 29.66
N GLY A 129 -68.17 33.63 30.95
CA GLY A 129 -66.94 33.09 31.55
C GLY A 129 -66.59 31.65 31.16
N MET A 130 -67.58 30.86 30.70
CA MET A 130 -67.38 29.45 30.36
C MET A 130 -66.85 29.26 28.93
N GLU A 131 -67.30 30.09 27.98
CA GLU A 131 -66.77 30.10 26.61
C GLU A 131 -65.32 30.62 26.56
N LEU A 132 -65.03 31.74 27.23
CA LEU A 132 -63.66 32.29 27.37
C LEU A 132 -62.69 31.31 28.06
N SER A 133 -63.17 30.53 29.02
CA SER A 133 -62.39 29.46 29.68
C SER A 133 -62.12 28.28 28.74
N SER A 134 -63.11 27.85 27.95
CA SER A 134 -62.96 26.74 27.00
C SER A 134 -62.04 27.08 25.83
N GLN A 135 -62.09 28.33 25.36
CA GLN A 135 -61.27 28.83 24.26
C GLN A 135 -59.82 29.06 24.69
N GLY A 136 -59.61 29.54 25.92
CA GLY A 136 -58.29 29.59 26.55
C GLY A 136 -57.65 28.20 26.70
N ALA A 137 -58.41 27.20 27.17
CA ALA A 137 -57.91 25.83 27.32
C ALA A 137 -57.53 25.18 25.98
N ARG A 138 -58.33 25.41 24.93
CA ARG A 138 -58.04 24.92 23.57
C ARG A 138 -56.78 25.59 22.98
N LEU A 139 -56.64 26.90 23.16
CA LEU A 139 -55.44 27.63 22.71
C LEU A 139 -54.19 27.25 23.51
N GLU A 140 -54.31 26.93 24.80
CA GLU A 140 -53.22 26.40 25.62
C GLU A 140 -52.79 25.00 25.17
N GLU A 141 -53.74 24.15 24.75
CA GLU A 141 -53.45 22.83 24.21
C GLU A 141 -52.80 22.91 22.82
N GLU A 142 -53.26 23.82 21.96
CA GLU A 142 -52.62 24.14 20.68
C GLU A 142 -51.20 24.75 20.87
N LEU A 143 -51.01 25.59 21.89
CA LEU A 143 -49.69 26.13 22.25
C LEU A 143 -48.75 25.04 22.76
N ARG A 144 -49.26 24.12 23.59
CA ARG A 144 -48.50 22.98 24.12
C ARG A 144 -48.10 22.00 23.01
N ALA A 145 -48.98 21.78 22.03
CA ALA A 145 -48.68 21.00 20.83
C ALA A 145 -47.63 21.70 19.93
N ALA A 146 -47.73 23.03 19.75
CA ALA A 146 -46.78 23.81 18.97
C ALA A 146 -45.38 23.89 19.62
N LEU A 147 -45.30 23.93 20.95
CA LEU A 147 -44.06 23.92 21.72
C LEU A 147 -43.42 22.52 21.84
N GLY A 148 -44.21 21.45 21.68
CA GLY A 148 -43.75 20.06 21.78
C GLY A 148 -43.05 19.53 20.53
N LEU A 149 -43.14 20.25 19.39
CA LEU A 149 -42.41 19.90 18.18
C LEU A 149 -40.96 20.42 18.29
N PRO A 150 -39.94 19.55 18.19
CA PRO A 150 -38.56 19.98 18.29
C PRO A 150 -38.25 20.95 17.15
N VAL A 151 -37.76 22.14 17.50
CA VAL A 151 -37.10 23.01 16.51
C VAL A 151 -35.89 22.22 16.01
N PRO A 152 -35.70 22.02 14.71
CA PRO A 152 -34.50 21.38 14.19
C PRO A 152 -33.32 22.30 14.48
N ILE A 153 -32.69 22.09 15.63
CA ILE A 153 -31.44 22.73 16.00
C ILE A 153 -30.35 21.86 15.40
N HIS A 154 -29.51 22.49 14.59
CA HIS A 154 -28.27 22.01 14.01
C HIS A 154 -28.36 21.41 12.58
N PRO A 155 -27.58 21.93 11.60
CA PRO A 155 -27.54 21.45 10.21
C PRO A 155 -26.88 20.05 10.04
N SER A 156 -26.54 19.36 11.12
CA SER A 156 -25.82 18.08 11.11
C SER A 156 -26.73 16.84 11.20
N THR A 157 -28.05 17.02 11.34
CA THR A 157 -29.03 15.92 11.46
C THR A 157 -29.86 15.71 10.19
N SER A 158 -29.65 16.53 9.17
CA SER A 158 -30.19 16.29 7.83
C SER A 158 -29.11 16.61 6.80
N ASP A 159 -28.79 15.64 5.94
CA ASP A 159 -27.76 15.72 4.88
C ASP A 159 -27.99 16.87 3.87
N ILE A 160 -29.11 17.57 3.99
CA ILE A 160 -29.61 18.61 3.10
C ILE A 160 -28.82 19.92 3.24
N LEU A 161 -28.18 20.15 4.39
CA LEU A 161 -27.45 21.39 4.73
C LEU A 161 -25.94 21.20 4.92
N SER A 162 -25.38 20.05 4.52
CA SER A 162 -23.92 19.93 4.40
C SER A 162 -23.46 20.91 3.34
N TYR A 163 -22.61 21.86 3.74
CA TYR A 163 -22.25 23.05 2.96
C TYR A 163 -21.48 22.76 1.65
N PHE A 164 -21.23 21.49 1.31
CA PHE A 164 -20.52 21.07 0.11
C PHE A 164 -21.09 19.76 -0.44
N PRO A 165 -21.50 19.69 -1.72
CA PRO A 165 -21.95 18.44 -2.33
C PRO A 165 -20.77 17.48 -2.48
N ILE A 166 -20.91 16.26 -1.94
CA ILE A 166 -19.96 15.14 -2.11
C ILE A 166 -19.70 14.86 -3.60
N ASP A 167 -20.67 15.14 -4.46
CA ASP A 167 -20.58 14.94 -5.91
C ASP A 167 -19.75 16.02 -6.61
N LEU A 168 -19.65 17.24 -6.04
CA LEU A 168 -18.86 18.33 -6.60
C LEU A 168 -17.36 18.10 -6.39
N ASP A 169 -16.96 17.44 -5.29
CA ASP A 169 -15.56 17.05 -5.07
C ASP A 169 -15.11 15.95 -6.03
N GLN A 170 -15.98 14.97 -6.32
CA GLN A 170 -15.72 13.99 -7.38
C GLN A 170 -15.60 14.67 -8.75
N LEU A 171 -16.49 15.61 -9.04
CA LEU A 171 -16.48 16.35 -10.30
C LEU A 171 -15.29 17.32 -10.43
N LEU A 172 -14.91 18.01 -9.35
CA LEU A 172 -13.71 18.84 -9.27
C LEU A 172 -12.44 18.00 -9.36
N SER A 173 -12.43 16.78 -8.82
CA SER A 173 -11.33 15.83 -9.05
C SER A 173 -11.25 15.44 -10.52
N LEU A 174 -12.38 15.17 -11.18
CA LEU A 174 -12.43 14.84 -12.60
C LEU A 174 -12.03 16.02 -13.49
N ILE A 175 -12.41 17.25 -13.12
CA ILE A 175 -12.02 18.49 -13.81
C ILE A 175 -10.55 18.81 -13.55
N LYS A 176 -10.02 18.62 -12.34
CA LYS A 176 -8.58 18.75 -12.06
C LYS A 176 -7.77 17.77 -12.90
N ASN A 177 -8.25 16.53 -13.02
CA ASN A 177 -7.62 15.51 -13.85
C ASN A 177 -7.68 15.86 -15.36
N PHE A 178 -8.65 16.67 -15.79
CA PHE A 178 -8.75 17.17 -17.16
C PHE A 178 -7.99 18.50 -17.41
N GLY A 179 -7.91 19.36 -16.39
CA GLY A 179 -7.20 20.65 -16.39
C GLY A 179 -5.68 20.49 -16.29
N ALA A 180 -5.19 19.31 -15.90
CA ALA A 180 -3.78 18.91 -15.99
C ALA A 180 -3.30 18.63 -17.43
N ILE A 181 -4.04 19.06 -18.45
CA ILE A 181 -3.54 19.16 -19.83
C ILE A 181 -3.01 20.59 -20.10
N GLY A 182 -3.02 21.47 -19.09
CA GLY A 182 -2.54 22.85 -19.15
C GLY A 182 -1.02 22.99 -19.07
N VAL A 183 -0.37 22.93 -20.23
CA VAL A 183 0.72 23.82 -20.69
C VAL A 183 1.58 24.51 -19.61
N THR A 184 2.35 23.74 -18.85
CA THR A 184 3.77 24.02 -18.69
C THR A 184 4.48 22.70 -18.90
N SER A 185 5.57 22.68 -19.67
CA SER A 185 6.36 21.46 -19.87
C SER A 185 6.98 20.96 -18.57
N VAL A 186 6.83 21.71 -17.46
CA VAL A 186 7.42 21.47 -16.15
C VAL A 186 6.91 20.15 -15.60
N ASP A 187 7.83 19.21 -15.52
CA ASP A 187 7.61 17.91 -14.94
C ASP A 187 7.87 18.00 -13.42
N ALA A 188 6.84 17.66 -12.63
CA ALA A 188 6.94 17.66 -11.16
C ALA A 188 7.97 16.65 -10.67
N ASP A 189 8.12 15.52 -11.37
CA ASP A 189 9.05 14.44 -10.98
C ASP A 189 10.51 14.79 -11.28
N GLN A 190 10.77 15.73 -12.19
CA GLN A 190 12.13 16.17 -12.55
C GLN A 190 12.53 17.48 -11.85
N THR A 191 11.56 18.30 -11.47
CA THR A 191 11.78 19.57 -10.78
C THR A 191 12.24 19.32 -9.34
N CYS A 192 13.33 19.98 -8.90
CA CYS A 192 13.90 19.78 -7.57
C CYS A 192 14.51 21.06 -7.00
N LEU A 193 14.73 21.11 -5.68
CA LEU A 193 15.56 22.16 -5.07
C LEU A 193 17.02 22.02 -5.51
N LYS A 194 17.66 23.15 -5.82
CA LYS A 194 19.05 23.19 -6.33
C LYS A 194 20.05 22.58 -5.34
N SER A 195 19.83 22.77 -4.05
CA SER A 195 20.60 22.13 -2.96
C SER A 195 20.50 20.60 -2.94
N PHE A 196 19.53 20.04 -3.66
CA PHE A 196 19.23 18.61 -3.75
C PHE A 196 19.38 18.04 -5.17
N SER A 197 19.92 18.82 -6.11
CA SER A 197 20.08 18.41 -7.51
C SER A 197 21.12 17.30 -7.74
N ASN A 198 21.98 17.02 -6.74
CA ASN A 198 22.97 15.95 -6.80
C ASN A 198 22.43 14.66 -6.17
N GLU A 199 22.56 13.53 -6.86
CA GLU A 199 21.96 12.22 -6.50
C GLU A 199 22.37 11.67 -5.11
N ASN A 200 23.37 12.26 -4.45
CA ASN A 200 23.90 11.80 -3.15
C ASN A 200 23.49 12.65 -1.93
N SER A 201 22.69 13.71 -2.09
CA SER A 201 22.24 14.51 -0.94
C SER A 201 20.89 14.01 -0.41
N GLN A 202 20.92 13.17 0.65
CA GLN A 202 19.78 12.99 1.56
C GLN A 202 19.58 14.28 2.35
N GLY A 203 18.97 15.29 1.72
CA GLY A 203 19.04 16.62 2.28
C GLY A 203 18.01 16.82 3.41
N ILE A 204 18.57 17.24 4.53
CA ILE A 204 17.86 17.78 5.66
C ILE A 204 18.25 19.26 5.69
N ILE A 205 17.26 20.15 5.60
CA ILE A 205 17.51 21.58 5.74
C ILE A 205 17.67 21.86 7.24
N ARG A 206 18.83 22.33 7.67
CA ARG A 206 19.10 22.65 9.09
C ARG A 206 18.98 24.14 9.31
N CYS A 207 18.19 24.54 10.29
CA CYS A 207 17.95 25.94 10.62
C CYS A 207 17.95 26.17 12.13
N ASN A 208 18.18 27.41 12.55
CA ASN A 208 17.96 27.84 13.92
C ASN A 208 16.64 28.62 14.02
N VAL A 209 16.05 28.64 15.21
CA VAL A 209 14.87 29.46 15.49
C VAL A 209 15.12 30.93 15.13
N ASN A 210 14.16 31.56 14.45
CA ASN A 210 14.17 32.95 13.93
C ASN A 210 15.17 33.27 12.82
N GLN A 211 15.83 32.28 12.21
CA GLN A 211 16.68 32.47 11.05
C GLN A 211 15.88 32.36 9.74
N VAL A 212 16.11 33.28 8.79
CA VAL A 212 15.51 33.21 7.44
C VAL A 212 16.42 32.40 6.52
N ILE A 213 15.85 31.42 5.82
CA ILE A 213 16.55 30.59 4.84
C ILE A 213 15.93 30.79 3.47
N PHE A 214 16.77 30.80 2.42
CA PHE A 214 16.36 30.90 1.03
C PHE A 214 16.94 29.70 0.24
N GLU A 215 16.07 28.94 -0.43
CA GLU A 215 16.44 27.78 -1.26
C GLU A 215 15.87 27.91 -2.67
N GLU A 216 16.71 27.76 -3.69
CA GLU A 216 16.36 27.98 -5.11
C GLU A 216 15.77 26.70 -5.74
N ILE A 217 14.73 26.82 -6.57
CA ILE A 217 14.06 25.73 -7.28
C ILE A 217 14.59 25.64 -8.72
N LYS A 218 15.02 24.44 -9.13
CA LYS A 218 15.39 24.12 -10.51
C LYS A 218 14.23 23.39 -11.20
N THR A 219 13.64 24.02 -12.21
CA THR A 219 12.50 23.49 -13.00
C THR A 219 12.98 22.83 -14.29
N ILE A 220 12.43 21.65 -14.59
CA ILE A 220 12.84 20.83 -15.73
C ILE A 220 11.60 20.35 -16.51
N ASP A 221 11.69 20.35 -17.84
CA ASP A 221 10.72 19.84 -18.82
C ASP A 221 10.64 18.28 -18.78
N CYS A 222 9.54 17.66 -19.19
CA CYS A 222 9.44 16.20 -19.42
C CYS A 222 10.49 15.64 -20.41
N GLN A 223 11.10 16.49 -21.23
CA GLN A 223 12.26 16.18 -22.10
C GLN A 223 13.62 16.44 -21.44
N GLY A 224 13.66 16.81 -20.15
CA GLY A 224 14.88 17.02 -19.39
C GLY A 224 15.56 18.38 -19.58
N ARG A 225 14.87 19.39 -20.14
CA ARG A 225 15.43 20.73 -20.41
C ARG A 225 15.04 21.74 -19.33
N ASP A 226 15.93 22.68 -19.02
CA ASP A 226 15.63 23.74 -18.06
C ASP A 226 14.54 24.68 -18.65
N VAL A 227 13.51 25.00 -17.85
CA VAL A 227 12.37 25.82 -18.30
C VAL A 227 12.64 27.29 -18.01
N GLU A 228 12.77 28.10 -19.06
CA GLU A 228 13.17 29.52 -18.93
C GLU A 228 12.04 30.45 -18.46
N LEU A 229 10.77 30.11 -18.71
CA LEU A 229 9.60 30.91 -18.35
C LEU A 229 8.74 30.15 -17.34
N ILE A 230 8.69 30.64 -16.10
CA ILE A 230 8.04 29.97 -14.97
C ILE A 230 7.03 30.93 -14.34
N ASN A 231 5.81 30.46 -14.11
CA ASN A 231 4.79 31.22 -13.40
C ASN A 231 4.86 30.91 -11.89
N PRO A 232 5.14 31.88 -10.99
CA PRO A 232 5.23 31.64 -9.56
C PRO A 232 3.94 31.12 -8.92
N ASP A 233 2.77 31.46 -9.49
CA ASP A 233 1.47 31.06 -8.95
C ASP A 233 1.17 29.56 -9.11
N GLU A 234 1.96 28.83 -9.90
CA GLU A 234 1.82 27.38 -10.09
C GLU A 234 2.45 26.58 -8.93
N PHE A 235 3.28 27.24 -8.12
CA PHE A 235 4.00 26.60 -7.03
C PHE A 235 3.31 26.91 -5.69
N THR A 236 3.24 25.92 -4.80
CA THR A 236 2.70 26.08 -3.45
C THR A 236 3.64 25.44 -2.42
N VAL A 237 3.81 26.11 -1.28
CA VAL A 237 4.62 25.60 -0.16
C VAL A 237 3.76 25.53 1.10
N SER A 238 3.85 24.41 1.82
CA SER A 238 3.19 24.26 3.12
C SER A 238 4.07 23.50 4.11
N LEU A 239 4.07 23.96 5.37
CA LEU A 239 4.81 23.33 6.46
C LEU A 239 3.89 22.44 7.30
N VAL A 240 4.38 21.26 7.69
CA VAL A 240 3.72 20.34 8.63
C VAL A 240 4.72 19.97 9.72
N PRO A 241 4.40 20.03 11.02
CA PRO A 241 3.12 20.43 11.62
C PRO A 241 2.87 21.95 11.54
N ARG A 242 1.63 22.35 11.20
CA ARG A 242 1.18 23.75 11.33
C ARG A 242 0.83 24.04 12.80
N LEU A 243 1.83 24.38 13.59
CA LEU A 243 1.63 24.94 14.93
C LEU A 243 1.26 26.43 14.79
N LEU A 244 0.23 26.87 15.50
CA LEU A 244 -0.43 28.20 15.47
C LEU A 244 0.35 29.32 14.73
N ASN A 245 -0.25 29.83 13.65
CA ASN A 245 -0.10 31.13 12.93
C ASN A 245 1.23 31.92 12.98
N SER A 246 2.36 31.29 13.24
CA SER A 246 3.64 32.00 13.46
C SER A 246 4.69 31.61 12.44
N ASN A 247 4.77 30.35 12.01
CA ASN A 247 5.76 29.92 11.02
C ASN A 247 5.39 30.39 9.61
N GLU A 248 6.32 31.06 8.92
CA GLU A 248 6.12 31.64 7.59
C GLU A 248 6.93 30.86 6.54
N ALA A 249 6.25 30.42 5.47
CA ALA A 249 6.87 29.82 4.30
C ALA A 249 6.22 30.41 3.04
N ILE A 250 6.99 31.13 2.25
CA ILE A 250 6.51 31.88 1.08
C ILE A 250 7.44 31.61 -0.11
N ILE A 251 6.88 31.56 -1.31
CA ILE A 251 7.64 31.49 -2.55
C ILE A 251 7.95 32.91 -3.01
N VAL A 252 9.22 33.20 -3.28
CA VAL A 252 9.70 34.53 -3.65
C VAL A 252 10.53 34.43 -4.92
N SER A 253 10.26 35.31 -5.88
CA SER A 253 11.12 35.57 -7.03
C SER A 253 12.09 36.72 -6.70
N GLU A 254 13.39 36.56 -6.90
CA GLU A 254 14.34 37.66 -6.62
C GLU A 254 14.12 38.87 -7.55
N ILE A 255 14.02 40.07 -6.97
CA ILE A 255 14.11 41.34 -7.70
C ILE A 255 15.45 41.99 -7.33
N ASN A 256 16.33 42.19 -8.32
CA ASN A 256 17.59 42.90 -8.09
C ASN A 256 17.33 44.41 -7.87
N LYS A 257 18.15 45.07 -7.04
CA LYS A 257 18.02 46.49 -6.60
C LYS A 257 17.99 47.56 -7.71
N ASN A 258 18.07 47.18 -8.99
CA ASN A 258 18.05 48.08 -10.14
C ASN A 258 16.78 47.98 -11.01
N GLY A 259 15.74 47.26 -10.58
CA GLY A 259 14.43 47.29 -11.26
C GLY A 259 14.43 46.76 -12.71
N MET A 260 15.39 45.91 -13.07
CA MET A 260 15.38 45.15 -14.31
C MET A 260 15.38 43.65 -14.01
N PHE A 261 14.39 42.95 -14.55
CA PHE A 261 14.22 41.50 -14.45
C PHE A 261 15.24 40.79 -15.34
N THR A 262 16.29 40.20 -14.76
CA THR A 262 17.23 39.37 -15.54
C THR A 262 17.65 38.07 -14.84
N SER A 263 16.91 37.58 -13.85
CA SER A 263 17.10 36.21 -13.34
C SER A 263 15.77 35.61 -12.90
N ASN A 264 15.23 34.70 -13.71
CA ASN A 264 14.00 33.94 -13.47
C ASN A 264 14.23 32.83 -12.41
N ASN A 265 14.84 33.18 -11.29
CA ASN A 265 15.18 32.21 -10.26
C ASN A 265 14.08 32.24 -9.20
N LEU A 266 13.30 31.16 -9.13
CA LEU A 266 12.26 30.95 -8.12
C LEU A 266 12.90 30.37 -6.87
N GLY A 267 12.57 30.88 -5.68
CA GLY A 267 13.07 30.32 -4.43
C GLY A 267 12.05 30.30 -3.31
N ILE A 268 12.32 29.48 -2.31
CA ILE A 268 11.49 29.30 -1.10
C ILE A 268 12.15 30.05 0.04
N GLN A 269 11.40 30.97 0.65
CA GLN A 269 11.81 31.67 1.85
C GLN A 269 11.11 31.05 3.08
N LEU A 270 11.89 30.58 4.05
CA LEU A 270 11.42 29.90 5.27
C LEU A 270 11.84 30.65 6.53
N LYS A 271 10.90 30.87 7.46
CA LYS A 271 11.16 31.44 8.79
C LYS A 271 10.38 30.68 9.86
N LEU A 272 11.12 30.02 10.77
CA LEU A 272 10.57 29.15 11.81
C LEU A 272 10.80 29.73 13.21
N TYR A 273 9.74 29.80 14.03
CA TYR A 273 9.77 30.43 15.36
C TYR A 273 9.86 29.43 16.50
N TYR A 274 9.59 28.15 16.24
CA TYR A 274 9.64 27.10 17.26
C TYR A 274 10.62 25.99 16.86
N PRO A 275 11.41 25.47 17.82
CA PRO A 275 12.31 24.36 17.56
C PRO A 275 11.52 23.07 17.33
N GLY A 276 11.99 22.23 16.43
CA GLY A 276 11.28 21.03 16.03
C GLY A 276 11.67 20.54 14.64
N THR A 277 11.11 19.39 14.27
CA THR A 277 11.23 18.87 12.90
C THR A 277 9.97 19.25 12.14
N TYR A 278 10.15 19.89 10.99
CA TYR A 278 9.07 20.28 10.08
C TYR A 278 9.29 19.63 8.73
N ASP A 279 8.21 19.25 8.07
CA ASP A 279 8.20 18.76 6.71
C ASP A 279 7.66 19.89 5.81
N ALA A 280 8.49 20.36 4.87
CA ALA A 280 8.10 21.33 3.86
C ALA A 280 7.60 20.60 2.60
N ASN A 281 6.30 20.68 2.40
CA ASN A 281 5.63 20.21 1.19
C ASN A 281 5.71 21.29 0.13
N VAL A 282 6.52 21.06 -0.90
CA VAL A 282 6.65 21.92 -2.08
C VAL A 282 5.94 21.23 -3.23
N LYS A 283 4.99 21.91 -3.84
CA LYS A 283 4.14 21.33 -4.89
C LYS A 283 4.05 22.22 -6.11
N VAL A 284 4.03 21.61 -7.29
CA VAL A 284 3.72 22.24 -8.59
C VAL A 284 2.37 21.73 -9.05
N LEU A 285 1.44 22.62 -9.38
CA LEU A 285 0.09 22.27 -9.84
C LEU A 285 -0.68 21.29 -8.91
N GLY A 286 -0.27 21.18 -7.64
CA GLY A 286 -0.86 20.29 -6.63
C GLY A 286 -0.11 18.97 -6.39
N GLU A 287 0.87 18.65 -7.22
CA GLU A 287 1.73 17.46 -7.12
C GLU A 287 3.07 17.78 -6.45
N HIS A 288 3.66 16.81 -5.75
CA HIS A 288 4.91 17.03 -5.03
C HIS A 288 6.10 17.08 -5.98
N ILE A 289 6.97 18.07 -5.84
CA ILE A 289 8.23 18.10 -6.60
C ILE A 289 9.19 17.03 -6.09
N ARG A 290 10.16 16.63 -6.91
CA ARG A 290 11.17 15.61 -6.58
C ARG A 290 11.89 15.90 -5.26
N GLY A 291 11.72 15.00 -4.30
CA GLY A 291 12.30 15.13 -2.95
C GLY A 291 11.42 15.85 -1.93
N SER A 292 10.25 16.37 -2.32
CA SER A 292 9.22 16.81 -1.37
C SER A 292 8.50 15.59 -0.77
N PRO A 293 8.17 15.59 0.54
CA PRO A 293 8.46 16.61 1.55
C PRO A 293 9.94 16.73 1.93
N TYR A 294 10.45 17.95 1.97
CA TYR A 294 11.80 18.21 2.48
C TYR A 294 11.77 18.33 4.00
N ARG A 295 12.62 17.56 4.68
CA ARG A 295 12.71 17.58 6.14
C ARG A 295 13.57 18.76 6.60
N ILE A 296 12.99 19.62 7.43
CA ILE A 296 13.64 20.76 8.07
C ILE A 296 13.83 20.45 9.55
N GLN A 297 15.06 20.57 10.05
CA GLN A 297 15.39 20.47 11.47
C GLN A 297 15.70 21.86 12.02
N CYS A 298 14.80 22.36 12.87
CA CYS A 298 14.95 23.63 13.57
C CYS A 298 15.49 23.40 14.99
N PHE A 299 16.71 23.87 15.26
CA PHE A 299 17.34 23.74 16.57
C PHE A 299 16.97 24.91 17.49
N PRO A 300 16.72 24.66 18.78
CA PRO A 300 16.51 25.72 19.76
C PRO A 300 17.79 26.57 19.86
N ALA A 301 17.62 27.86 20.16
CA ALA A 301 18.77 28.71 20.45
C ALA A 301 19.61 28.07 21.58
N PRO A 302 20.93 27.91 21.41
CA PRO A 302 21.75 27.18 22.38
C PRO A 302 21.72 27.83 23.77
N GLY A 303 21.32 27.06 24.80
CA GLY A 303 21.33 27.46 26.22
C GLY A 303 22.63 27.09 26.97
N PRO A 304 22.78 27.47 28.26
CA PRO A 304 24.06 27.37 28.97
C PRO A 304 24.43 25.93 29.41
N LEU A 305 25.74 25.66 29.50
CA LEU A 305 26.33 24.31 29.62
C LEU A 305 26.19 23.65 31.01
N ALA A 306 26.13 22.30 31.00
CA ALA A 306 25.85 21.34 32.08
C ALA A 306 26.61 21.44 33.44
N LYS A 307 27.56 22.37 33.63
CA LYS A 307 28.25 22.53 34.93
C LYS A 307 27.35 23.15 36.01
N GLU A 308 26.34 23.92 35.63
CA GLU A 308 25.46 24.64 36.56
C GLU A 308 24.41 23.73 37.22
N TRP A 309 24.07 22.60 36.60
CA TRP A 309 23.02 21.69 37.07
C TRP A 309 23.41 20.85 38.29
N LYS A 310 24.70 20.67 38.55
CA LYS A 310 25.18 19.84 39.67
C LYS A 310 24.97 20.52 41.03
N SER A 311 25.08 21.84 41.08
CA SER A 311 24.89 22.62 42.32
C SER A 311 23.43 22.60 42.80
N VAL A 312 22.48 22.63 41.86
CA VAL A 312 21.04 22.70 42.19
C VAL A 312 20.53 21.37 42.78
N PHE A 313 21.09 20.23 42.35
CA PHE A 313 20.64 18.91 42.78
C PHE A 313 21.13 18.54 44.19
N ASP A 314 22.33 19.00 44.58
CA ASP A 314 22.90 18.81 45.92
C ASP A 314 22.19 19.66 46.99
N GLU A 315 21.50 20.72 46.59
CA GLU A 315 20.78 21.64 47.47
C GLU A 315 19.39 21.08 47.86
N ILE A 316 18.72 20.42 46.91
CA ILE A 316 17.39 19.79 47.09
C ILE A 316 17.50 18.53 47.97
N SER A 317 18.60 17.79 47.85
CA SER A 317 18.80 16.53 48.59
C SER A 317 19.03 16.71 50.09
N LYS A 318 19.31 17.94 50.57
CA LYS A 318 19.53 18.25 52.00
C LYS A 318 18.26 18.57 52.78
N GLN A 319 17.09 18.70 52.13
CA GLN A 319 15.87 19.20 52.78
C GLN A 319 14.81 18.14 53.11
N ALA A 320 15.01 16.86 52.79
CA ALA A 320 13.94 15.86 52.88
C ALA A 320 14.18 14.78 53.96
N ASP A 321 14.17 15.17 55.24
CA ASP A 321 14.17 14.24 56.39
C ASP A 321 13.02 14.59 57.36
N VAL A 322 11.76 14.43 56.94
CA VAL A 322 10.60 14.55 57.85
C VAL A 322 9.44 13.62 57.44
N ARG A 323 9.13 12.68 58.35
CA ARG A 323 7.86 11.93 58.59
C ARG A 323 7.64 10.55 57.92
N LEU A 324 7.90 9.52 58.74
CA LEU A 324 7.26 8.20 58.73
C LEU A 324 5.85 8.27 59.35
N GLY A 325 4.91 7.47 58.83
CA GLY A 325 3.63 7.12 59.46
C GLY A 325 3.07 5.81 58.88
N PRO A 326 2.54 4.86 59.69
CA PRO A 326 2.29 3.48 59.25
C PRO A 326 0.85 3.29 58.75
N VAL A 327 0.66 2.55 57.64
CA VAL A 327 -0.67 2.14 57.17
C VAL A 327 -0.80 0.61 57.16
N ARG A 328 -1.90 0.17 57.79
CA ARG A 328 -2.27 -1.20 58.13
C ARG A 328 -2.64 -2.06 56.91
N LYS A 329 -2.36 -3.36 57.05
CA LYS A 329 -2.66 -4.45 56.13
C LYS A 329 -4.16 -4.76 56.06
N PHE A 330 -4.67 -4.97 54.84
CA PHE A 330 -5.85 -5.82 54.59
C PHE A 330 -5.43 -7.03 53.76
N ARG A 331 -5.89 -8.21 54.18
CA ARG A 331 -5.58 -9.54 53.61
C ARG A 331 -6.85 -10.06 52.91
N ARG A 332 -6.76 -10.47 51.64
CA ARG A 332 -7.72 -11.38 51.01
C ARG A 332 -7.02 -12.46 50.19
N CYS A 333 -7.42 -13.68 50.54
CA CYS A 333 -7.25 -15.05 50.06
C CYS A 333 -6.30 -15.42 48.92
N TYR A 334 -5.61 -16.53 49.18
CA TYR A 334 -4.66 -17.26 48.34
C TYR A 334 -5.37 -18.16 47.32
N SER A 335 -4.92 -18.13 46.06
CA SER A 335 -4.75 -19.32 45.22
C SER A 335 -3.25 -19.52 45.00
N ALA A 336 -2.80 -20.78 45.03
CA ALA A 336 -1.38 -21.14 45.15
C ALA A 336 -0.52 -20.58 44.01
N ARG A 337 0.51 -19.81 44.36
CA ARG A 337 1.56 -19.36 43.43
C ARG A 337 2.62 -20.46 43.31
N SER A 338 2.87 -20.89 42.08
CA SER A 338 4.14 -21.54 41.71
C SER A 338 5.31 -20.60 42.02
N PRO A 339 6.49 -21.11 42.41
CA PRO A 339 7.59 -20.26 42.89
C PRO A 339 8.06 -19.29 41.80
N VAL A 340 7.99 -18.00 42.12
CA VAL A 340 8.55 -16.90 41.32
C VAL A 340 10.07 -17.00 41.40
N LYS A 341 10.73 -17.32 40.28
CA LYS A 341 12.17 -17.05 40.11
C LYS A 341 12.37 -15.54 39.88
N PRO A 342 13.44 -14.94 40.42
CA PRO A 342 13.64 -13.49 40.43
C PRO A 342 13.76 -12.92 39.02
N PHE A 343 13.15 -11.74 38.86
CA PHE A 343 13.27 -10.84 37.73
C PHE A 343 14.75 -10.47 37.51
N HIS A 344 15.30 -10.93 36.40
CA HIS A 344 16.45 -10.30 35.76
C HIS A 344 15.97 -9.76 34.40
N PRO A 345 16.44 -8.57 33.96
CA PRO A 345 16.12 -8.08 32.63
C PRO A 345 16.85 -8.99 31.64
N LYS A 346 16.13 -9.95 31.05
CA LYS A 346 16.71 -10.79 30.00
C LYS A 346 16.69 -9.96 28.73
N ARG A 347 17.84 -9.31 28.48
CA ARG A 347 18.36 -9.03 27.14
C ARG A 347 18.01 -10.23 26.25
N ALA A 348 17.45 -9.98 25.07
CA ALA A 348 17.41 -10.96 24.00
C ALA A 348 18.82 -11.55 23.90
N TYR A 349 18.94 -12.83 24.24
CA TYR A 349 20.19 -13.55 24.18
C TYR A 349 20.47 -13.80 22.68
N ALA A 350 20.95 -12.77 22.00
CA ALA A 350 21.82 -12.94 20.86
C ALA A 350 23.14 -13.49 21.43
N ASP A 351 23.12 -14.79 21.74
CA ASP A 351 24.32 -15.45 22.24
C ASP A 351 25.33 -15.53 21.11
N LYS A 352 26.53 -15.08 21.45
CA LYS A 352 27.70 -15.01 20.59
C LYS A 352 28.01 -16.38 19.98
N LEU A 353 28.22 -16.36 18.67
CA LEU A 353 29.10 -17.26 17.91
C LEU A 353 29.01 -18.75 18.26
N SER A 354 28.11 -19.44 17.57
CA SER A 354 28.54 -20.56 16.75
C SER A 354 28.24 -20.19 15.30
N TRP A 355 29.28 -19.94 14.49
CA TRP A 355 29.12 -20.04 13.05
C TRP A 355 28.76 -21.49 12.76
N SER A 356 27.46 -21.78 12.67
CA SER A 356 26.97 -23.06 12.21
C SER A 356 27.18 -23.10 10.70
N ARG A 357 27.77 -24.21 10.27
CA ARG A 357 28.39 -24.47 8.98
C ARG A 357 27.39 -24.59 7.80
N ASN A 358 26.16 -24.08 7.94
CA ASN A 358 24.98 -24.53 7.16
C ASN A 358 24.06 -23.40 6.63
N GLY A 359 24.44 -22.12 6.73
CA GLY A 359 23.67 -21.02 6.14
C GLY A 359 22.42 -20.57 6.90
N LEU A 360 22.13 -21.06 8.11
CA LEU A 360 21.10 -20.48 8.98
C LEU A 360 21.63 -19.19 9.64
N LEU A 361 20.95 -18.07 9.44
CA LEU A 361 21.32 -16.75 9.98
C LEU A 361 20.81 -16.56 11.41
N PHE A 362 19.51 -16.70 11.62
CA PHE A 362 18.88 -16.54 12.92
C PHE A 362 17.56 -17.30 13.02
N THR A 363 17.08 -17.47 14.26
CA THR A 363 15.77 -18.04 14.55
C THR A 363 15.06 -17.14 15.56
N ILE A 364 13.80 -16.80 15.27
CA ILE A 364 12.96 -15.95 16.12
C ILE A 364 11.70 -16.73 16.44
N GLY A 365 11.25 -16.70 17.69
CA GLY A 365 9.96 -17.25 18.02
C GLY A 365 10.04 -18.35 19.07
N ILE A 366 9.09 -18.30 19.97
CA ILE A 366 8.71 -19.39 20.85
C ILE A 366 7.19 -19.46 20.86
N ARG A 367 6.64 -20.59 21.29
CA ARG A 367 5.20 -20.73 21.46
C ARG A 367 4.68 -19.73 22.49
N GLY A 368 3.72 -18.89 22.09
CA GLY A 368 3.12 -17.91 23.00
C GLY A 368 2.23 -16.90 22.30
N ARG A 369 1.98 -15.77 22.98
CA ARG A 369 1.09 -14.69 22.51
C ARG A 369 1.70 -13.29 22.66
N GLY A 370 2.87 -13.17 23.26
CA GLY A 370 3.62 -11.93 23.40
C GLY A 370 4.31 -11.48 22.11
N PRO A 371 5.04 -10.36 22.15
CA PRO A 371 5.89 -9.93 21.04
C PRO A 371 7.01 -10.96 20.80
N SER A 372 7.26 -11.30 19.55
CA SER A 372 8.18 -12.39 19.13
C SER A 372 7.77 -13.78 19.62
N GLU A 373 6.50 -13.98 19.99
CA GLU A 373 5.94 -15.29 20.30
C GLU A 373 4.84 -15.63 19.28
N PHE A 374 4.75 -16.90 18.89
CA PHE A 374 3.81 -17.34 17.87
C PHE A 374 2.86 -18.42 18.39
N GLY A 375 1.61 -18.34 17.96
CA GLY A 375 0.55 -19.30 18.26
C GLY A 375 0.38 -20.32 17.15
N CYS A 376 0.25 -19.85 15.91
CA CYS A 376 0.27 -20.67 14.70
C CYS A 376 0.66 -19.75 13.54
N PRO A 377 1.96 -19.53 13.32
CA PRO A 377 2.41 -18.69 12.23
C PRO A 377 2.17 -19.40 10.90
N GLN A 378 1.70 -18.66 9.91
CA GLN A 378 1.27 -19.21 8.61
C GLN A 378 2.06 -18.57 7.48
N GLY A 379 1.56 -17.49 6.88
CA GLY A 379 2.24 -16.78 5.81
C GLY A 379 3.32 -15.83 6.32
N ALA A 380 4.32 -15.61 5.47
CA ALA A 380 5.35 -14.62 5.67
C ALA A 380 5.57 -13.83 4.38
N TRP A 381 5.97 -12.57 4.53
CA TRP A 381 6.30 -11.69 3.42
C TRP A 381 7.51 -10.83 3.79
N VAL A 382 8.41 -10.59 2.84
CA VAL A 382 9.46 -9.59 3.00
C VAL A 382 9.12 -8.37 2.16
N THR A 383 9.04 -7.21 2.83
CA THR A 383 8.78 -5.93 2.16
C THR A 383 9.98 -5.46 1.37
N ARG A 384 9.73 -4.50 0.48
CA ARG A 384 10.77 -3.77 -0.25
C ARG A 384 11.76 -3.04 0.68
N ASP A 385 11.31 -2.68 1.89
CA ASP A 385 12.13 -2.08 2.95
C ASP A 385 12.90 -3.12 3.80
N SER A 386 12.97 -4.39 3.36
CA SER A 386 13.62 -5.49 4.09
C SER A 386 13.00 -5.83 5.46
N LYS A 387 11.76 -5.42 5.72
CA LYS A 387 11.00 -5.85 6.91
C LYS A 387 10.30 -7.18 6.64
N ILE A 388 10.28 -8.04 7.65
CA ILE A 388 9.66 -9.37 7.61
C ILE A 388 8.29 -9.28 8.28
N LEU A 389 7.21 -9.55 7.55
CA LEU A 389 5.86 -9.70 8.10
C LEU A 389 5.53 -11.16 8.27
N VAL A 390 4.89 -11.52 9.38
CA VAL A 390 4.39 -12.87 9.63
C VAL A 390 2.97 -12.81 10.16
N ALA A 391 2.06 -13.51 9.47
CA ALA A 391 0.69 -13.72 9.92
C ALA A 391 0.65 -14.85 10.95
N ASP A 392 0.13 -14.55 12.13
CA ASP A 392 -0.16 -15.53 13.16
C ASP A 392 -1.66 -15.79 13.23
N SER A 393 -2.07 -16.91 12.64
CA SER A 393 -3.47 -17.31 12.52
C SER A 393 -4.15 -17.47 13.88
N ASN A 394 -3.49 -18.07 14.86
CA ASN A 394 -4.13 -18.41 16.13
C ASN A 394 -4.14 -17.22 17.10
N ASN A 395 -3.17 -16.32 16.98
CA ASN A 395 -3.14 -15.09 17.76
C ASN A 395 -3.83 -13.91 17.06
N ALA A 396 -4.41 -14.13 15.87
CA ALA A 396 -5.16 -13.17 15.09
C ALA A 396 -4.44 -11.83 14.87
N ASN A 397 -3.14 -11.88 14.62
CA ASN A 397 -2.31 -10.70 14.41
C ASN A 397 -1.26 -10.92 13.33
N VAL A 398 -0.67 -9.81 12.91
CA VAL A 398 0.54 -9.79 12.10
C VAL A 398 1.65 -9.14 12.92
N GLN A 399 2.80 -9.82 12.97
CA GLN A 399 4.02 -9.29 13.59
C GLN A 399 5.01 -8.91 12.50
N VAL A 400 5.68 -7.77 12.69
CA VAL A 400 6.70 -7.28 11.76
C VAL A 400 8.04 -7.19 12.45
N PHE A 401 9.05 -7.71 11.79
CA PHE A 401 10.43 -7.74 12.23
C PHE A 401 11.30 -6.97 11.25
N ASP A 402 12.41 -6.46 11.74
CA ASP A 402 13.50 -5.95 10.90
C ASP A 402 14.27 -7.11 10.24
N SER A 403 15.13 -6.82 9.26
CA SER A 403 15.99 -7.81 8.61
C SER A 403 16.93 -8.53 9.59
N THR A 404 17.24 -7.88 10.71
CA THR A 404 18.04 -8.46 11.81
C THR A 404 17.25 -9.37 12.75
N GLY A 405 15.94 -9.45 12.58
CA GLY A 405 15.05 -10.23 13.42
C GLY A 405 14.54 -9.53 14.69
N THR A 406 14.76 -8.23 14.81
CA THR A 406 14.22 -7.45 15.92
C THR A 406 12.74 -7.15 15.69
N HIS A 407 11.89 -7.35 16.71
CA HIS A 407 10.46 -7.07 16.60
C HIS A 407 10.19 -5.56 16.57
N LEU A 408 9.53 -5.10 15.52
CA LEU A 408 9.22 -3.69 15.30
C LEU A 408 7.81 -3.34 15.77
N LEU A 409 6.82 -4.02 15.19
CA LEU A 409 5.41 -3.69 15.41
C LEU A 409 4.53 -4.94 15.32
N ARG A 410 3.39 -4.85 15.97
CA ARG A 410 2.34 -5.88 15.96
C ARG A 410 1.00 -5.18 15.83
N PHE A 411 0.16 -5.68 14.95
CA PHE A 411 -1.20 -5.16 14.73
C PHE A 411 -2.18 -6.30 14.47
N GLY A 412 -3.46 -6.00 14.72
CA GLY A 412 -4.52 -6.99 14.68
C GLY A 412 -4.87 -7.54 16.05
N ASP A 413 -6.16 -7.57 16.32
CA ASP A 413 -6.73 -8.20 17.49
C ASP A 413 -7.83 -9.17 17.06
N PHE A 414 -8.09 -10.18 17.89
CA PHE A 414 -9.17 -11.12 17.63
C PHE A 414 -10.54 -10.43 17.61
N GLY A 415 -11.28 -10.57 16.51
CA GLY A 415 -12.67 -10.11 16.40
C GLY A 415 -13.12 -9.78 14.97
N ALA A 416 -14.29 -9.15 14.84
CA ALA A 416 -14.95 -8.90 13.56
C ALA A 416 -15.08 -7.41 13.18
N GLU A 417 -14.73 -6.51 14.10
CA GLU A 417 -14.76 -5.06 13.89
C GLU A 417 -13.66 -4.60 12.92
N PRO A 418 -13.78 -3.39 12.34
CA PRO A 418 -12.73 -2.85 11.47
C PRO A 418 -11.35 -2.82 12.15
N GLY A 419 -10.37 -3.50 11.56
CA GLY A 419 -9.02 -3.67 12.11
C GLY A 419 -8.81 -4.90 12.98
N GLN A 420 -9.89 -5.60 13.35
CA GLN A 420 -9.81 -6.92 13.97
C GLN A 420 -9.77 -8.03 12.90
N MET A 421 -9.16 -9.15 13.26
CA MET A 421 -9.01 -10.32 12.41
C MET A 421 -9.43 -11.57 13.19
N VAL A 422 -9.86 -12.61 12.49
CA VAL A 422 -10.28 -13.89 13.09
C VAL A 422 -9.22 -14.94 12.82
N ARG A 423 -8.87 -15.16 11.54
CA ARG A 423 -7.85 -16.15 11.15
C ARG A 423 -7.02 -15.65 9.98
N PRO A 424 -6.04 -14.75 10.23
CA PRO A 424 -5.14 -14.27 9.20
C PRO A 424 -4.22 -15.41 8.73
N LYS A 425 -4.24 -15.70 7.43
CA LYS A 425 -3.46 -16.80 6.83
C LYS A 425 -2.18 -16.31 6.19
N ASP A 426 -2.28 -15.27 5.37
CA ASP A 426 -1.17 -14.82 4.56
C ASP A 426 -1.12 -13.29 4.48
N VAL A 427 0.06 -12.78 4.10
CA VAL A 427 0.36 -11.36 4.05
C VAL A 427 1.07 -11.05 2.74
N ALA A 428 0.75 -9.91 2.13
CA ALA A 428 1.49 -9.37 0.99
C ALA A 428 1.63 -7.85 1.07
N GLU A 429 2.59 -7.30 0.33
CA GLU A 429 2.78 -5.85 0.19
C GLU A 429 2.21 -5.36 -1.16
N THR A 430 1.46 -4.27 -1.14
CA THR A 430 1.04 -3.56 -2.36
C THR A 430 2.15 -2.67 -2.91
N ILE A 431 2.01 -2.21 -4.16
CA ILE A 431 2.94 -1.25 -4.77
C ILE A 431 3.07 0.06 -3.95
N ASN A 432 2.01 0.44 -3.23
CA ASN A 432 1.97 1.62 -2.37
C ASN A 432 2.46 1.33 -0.93
N SER A 433 3.14 0.20 -0.71
CA SER A 433 3.63 -0.28 0.58
C SER A 433 2.58 -0.51 1.67
N ASN A 434 1.30 -0.59 1.31
CA ASN A 434 0.27 -1.07 2.24
C ASN A 434 0.31 -2.59 2.37
N TYR A 435 -0.02 -3.10 3.55
CA TYR A 435 -0.06 -4.53 3.84
C TYR A 435 -1.46 -5.09 3.57
N LEU A 436 -1.52 -6.15 2.77
CA LEU A 436 -2.70 -6.97 2.56
C LEU A 436 -2.63 -8.16 3.50
N VAL A 437 -3.72 -8.45 4.20
CA VAL A 437 -3.81 -9.62 5.07
C VAL A 437 -5.06 -10.42 4.70
N CYS A 438 -4.87 -11.66 4.31
CA CYS A 438 -5.97 -12.59 4.03
C CYS A 438 -6.51 -13.17 5.32
N ASP A 439 -7.80 -12.96 5.57
CA ASP A 439 -8.50 -13.57 6.70
C ASP A 439 -9.47 -14.65 6.21
N PHE A 440 -9.15 -15.89 6.55
CA PHE A 440 -9.84 -17.07 6.06
C PHE A 440 -11.27 -17.20 6.59
N ASP A 441 -11.50 -16.83 7.85
CA ASP A 441 -12.82 -16.95 8.49
C ASP A 441 -13.65 -15.67 8.36
N SER A 442 -13.01 -14.50 8.24
CA SER A 442 -13.71 -13.24 7.92
C SER A 442 -14.06 -13.10 6.44
N HIS A 443 -13.61 -14.05 5.60
CA HIS A 443 -13.88 -14.09 4.15
C HIS A 443 -13.46 -12.82 3.42
N CYS A 444 -12.37 -12.18 3.85
CA CYS A 444 -11.98 -10.88 3.32
C CYS A 444 -10.48 -10.65 3.34
N ILE A 445 -10.07 -9.59 2.66
CA ILE A 445 -8.69 -9.10 2.66
C ILE A 445 -8.70 -7.76 3.36
N HIS A 446 -7.93 -7.66 4.43
CA HIS A 446 -7.71 -6.43 5.17
C HIS A 446 -6.55 -5.65 4.56
N VAL A 447 -6.68 -4.32 4.53
CA VAL A 447 -5.64 -3.39 4.08
C VAL A 447 -5.19 -2.55 5.27
N PHE A 448 -3.90 -2.62 5.58
CA PHE A 448 -3.24 -1.88 6.64
C PHE A 448 -2.16 -0.96 6.07
N GLN A 449 -1.94 0.17 6.71
CA GLN A 449 -0.79 1.03 6.44
C GLN A 449 0.51 0.39 6.94
N PRO A 450 1.68 0.83 6.44
CA PRO A 450 2.97 0.42 7.00
C PRO A 450 3.11 0.61 8.53
N SER A 451 2.37 1.58 9.08
CA SER A 451 2.30 1.88 10.52
C SER A 451 1.49 0.86 11.34
N GLY A 452 0.80 -0.08 10.70
CA GLY A 452 -0.14 -1.02 11.33
C GLY A 452 -1.55 -0.46 11.53
N LYS A 453 -1.83 0.77 11.08
CA LYS A 453 -3.18 1.36 11.14
C LYS A 453 -4.09 0.74 10.08
N TYR A 454 -5.29 0.33 10.49
CA TYR A 454 -6.30 -0.21 9.57
C TYR A 454 -6.81 0.86 8.59
N MET A 455 -6.94 0.49 7.31
CA MET A 455 -7.51 1.34 6.25
C MET A 455 -8.87 0.86 5.80
N SER A 456 -8.96 -0.36 5.28
CA SER A 456 -10.17 -0.89 4.64
C SER A 456 -10.14 -2.41 4.58
N ARG A 457 -11.26 -3.01 4.16
CA ARG A 457 -11.36 -4.43 3.84
C ARG A 457 -12.23 -4.62 2.61
N PHE A 458 -11.94 -5.64 1.80
CA PHE A 458 -12.71 -5.97 0.60
C PHE A 458 -12.83 -7.49 0.41
N GLY A 459 -13.66 -7.93 -0.53
CA GLY A 459 -13.79 -9.35 -0.91
C GLY A 459 -14.87 -10.16 -0.19
N GLN A 460 -15.54 -9.62 0.85
CA GLN A 460 -16.55 -10.32 1.69
C GLN A 460 -17.68 -11.07 0.95
N ARG A 461 -18.01 -10.66 -0.27
CA ARG A 461 -19.07 -11.30 -1.08
C ARG A 461 -18.54 -12.26 -2.15
N HIS A 462 -17.24 -12.21 -2.42
CA HIS A 462 -16.59 -12.92 -3.53
C HIS A 462 -15.58 -13.97 -3.06
N LEU A 463 -15.23 -13.95 -1.77
CA LEU A 463 -14.32 -14.89 -1.15
C LEU A 463 -15.10 -15.78 -0.18
N ALA A 464 -14.82 -17.07 -0.19
CA ALA A 464 -15.33 -18.07 0.73
C ALA A 464 -14.26 -18.53 1.74
N GLY A 465 -12.98 -18.48 1.38
CA GLY A 465 -11.89 -18.92 2.24
C GLY A 465 -10.54 -18.54 1.66
N PRO A 466 -10.17 -17.23 1.68
CA PRO A 466 -8.91 -16.77 1.12
C PRO A 466 -7.75 -17.31 1.96
N SER A 467 -6.79 -17.93 1.28
CA SER A 467 -5.64 -18.57 1.90
C SER A 467 -4.34 -17.83 1.63
N ALA A 468 -4.12 -17.38 0.40
CA ALA A 468 -2.92 -16.64 0.03
C ALA A 468 -3.24 -15.44 -0.87
N VAL A 469 -2.37 -14.45 -0.84
CA VAL A 469 -2.49 -13.22 -1.64
C VAL A 469 -1.16 -12.86 -2.29
N SER A 470 -1.21 -12.43 -3.55
CA SER A 470 -0.06 -11.90 -4.27
C SER A 470 -0.48 -10.73 -5.15
N VAL A 471 0.47 -9.89 -5.54
CA VAL A 471 0.23 -8.66 -6.29
C VAL A 471 1.08 -8.68 -7.56
N ASP A 472 0.47 -8.40 -8.70
CA ASP A 472 1.19 -8.34 -9.99
C ASP A 472 1.96 -7.02 -10.17
N SER A 473 2.75 -6.91 -11.23
CA SER A 473 3.53 -5.70 -11.55
C SER A 473 2.66 -4.45 -11.78
N LYS A 474 1.37 -4.63 -12.13
CA LYS A 474 0.37 -3.56 -12.37
C LYS A 474 -0.45 -3.21 -11.13
N GLY A 475 -0.23 -3.89 -10.01
CA GLY A 475 -0.92 -3.68 -8.73
C GLY A 475 -2.27 -4.41 -8.60
N ARG A 476 -2.62 -5.30 -9.53
CA ARG A 476 -3.77 -6.21 -9.35
C ARG A 476 -3.46 -7.24 -8.28
N ILE A 477 -4.48 -7.54 -7.49
CA ILE A 477 -4.38 -8.40 -6.32
C ILE A 477 -4.99 -9.75 -6.68
N TYR A 478 -4.21 -10.82 -6.62
CA TYR A 478 -4.63 -12.19 -6.88
C TYR A 478 -4.71 -12.96 -5.56
N VAL A 479 -5.75 -13.77 -5.41
CA VAL A 479 -6.13 -14.38 -4.13
C VAL A 479 -6.51 -15.82 -4.39
N ALA A 480 -5.78 -16.75 -3.77
CA ALA A 480 -6.15 -18.16 -3.77
C ALA A 480 -7.26 -18.40 -2.74
N ASP A 481 -8.43 -18.84 -3.21
CA ASP A 481 -9.55 -19.20 -2.36
C ASP A 481 -9.65 -20.72 -2.23
N THR A 482 -9.22 -21.24 -1.08
CA THR A 482 -9.21 -22.67 -0.81
C THR A 482 -10.62 -23.26 -0.78
N LYS A 483 -11.60 -22.54 -0.20
CA LYS A 483 -12.97 -23.05 -0.03
C LYS A 483 -13.75 -23.00 -1.35
N ALA A 484 -13.56 -21.95 -2.14
CA ALA A 484 -14.17 -21.83 -3.46
C ALA A 484 -13.46 -22.68 -4.53
N CYS A 485 -12.23 -23.14 -4.25
CA CYS A 485 -11.37 -23.86 -5.19
C CYS A 485 -11.11 -23.06 -6.47
N SER A 486 -10.83 -21.76 -6.31
CA SER A 486 -10.63 -20.81 -7.41
C SER A 486 -9.62 -19.73 -7.03
N VAL A 487 -9.10 -19.03 -8.03
CA VAL A 487 -8.30 -17.82 -7.83
C VAL A 487 -9.14 -16.60 -8.21
N CYS A 488 -9.34 -15.71 -7.26
CA CYS A 488 -10.04 -14.44 -7.45
C CYS A 488 -9.03 -13.31 -7.67
N TYR A 489 -9.34 -12.35 -8.53
CA TYR A 489 -8.47 -11.20 -8.75
C TYR A 489 -9.22 -9.87 -8.71
N PHE A 490 -8.54 -8.86 -8.20
CA PHE A 490 -9.10 -7.55 -7.85
C PHE A 490 -8.23 -6.43 -8.43
N LYS A 491 -8.84 -5.27 -8.67
CA LYS A 491 -8.09 -4.03 -8.90
C LYS A 491 -7.30 -3.64 -7.64
N PRO A 492 -6.23 -2.82 -7.76
CA PRO A 492 -5.54 -2.25 -6.59
C PRO A 492 -6.48 -1.52 -5.62
N THR A 493 -7.62 -1.01 -6.11
CA THR A 493 -8.66 -0.36 -5.28
C THR A 493 -9.54 -1.34 -4.49
N GLY A 494 -9.33 -2.65 -4.60
CA GLY A 494 -10.16 -3.68 -3.96
C GLY A 494 -11.44 -4.05 -4.71
N ARG A 495 -11.66 -3.51 -5.92
CA ARG A 495 -12.83 -3.86 -6.76
C ARG A 495 -12.61 -5.22 -7.42
N TYR A 496 -13.55 -6.15 -7.24
CA TYR A 496 -13.54 -7.47 -7.87
C TYR A 496 -13.57 -7.37 -9.39
N LEU A 497 -12.68 -8.11 -10.06
CA LEU A 497 -12.60 -8.19 -11.52
C LEU A 497 -13.15 -9.50 -12.05
N GLY A 498 -12.79 -10.62 -11.41
CA GLY A 498 -13.21 -11.94 -11.83
C GLY A 498 -12.54 -13.04 -11.03
N GLN A 499 -12.78 -14.27 -11.46
CA GLN A 499 -12.14 -15.46 -10.92
C GLN A 499 -11.90 -16.47 -12.04
N PHE A 500 -10.92 -17.35 -11.84
CA PHE A 500 -10.69 -18.52 -12.69
C PHE A 500 -10.42 -19.75 -11.83
N GLY A 501 -10.63 -20.92 -12.44
CA GLY A 501 -10.63 -22.19 -11.76
C GLY A 501 -11.99 -22.57 -11.17
N SER A 502 -12.19 -23.87 -11.04
CA SER A 502 -13.35 -24.47 -10.37
C SER A 502 -12.92 -25.72 -9.64
N ARG A 503 -13.77 -26.22 -8.73
CA ARG A 503 -13.49 -27.48 -8.02
C ARG A 503 -13.30 -28.64 -8.99
N GLY A 504 -12.17 -29.35 -8.87
CA GLY A 504 -11.87 -30.57 -9.62
C GLY A 504 -10.38 -30.80 -9.84
N THR A 505 -10.03 -31.90 -10.49
CA THR A 505 -8.65 -32.36 -10.70
C THR A 505 -8.09 -32.05 -12.09
N ALA A 506 -8.92 -31.51 -13.00
CA ALA A 506 -8.46 -31.13 -14.33
C ALA A 506 -7.41 -30.01 -14.28
N ASP A 507 -6.73 -29.78 -15.40
CA ASP A 507 -5.63 -28.83 -15.48
C ASP A 507 -6.07 -27.40 -15.16
N ASN A 508 -7.27 -26.99 -15.60
CA ASN A 508 -7.85 -25.67 -15.33
C ASN A 508 -8.68 -25.61 -14.04
N GLN A 509 -8.61 -26.63 -13.19
CA GLN A 509 -9.42 -26.76 -11.97
C GLN A 509 -8.52 -26.82 -10.73
N PHE A 510 -9.10 -26.70 -9.54
CA PHE A 510 -8.36 -26.86 -8.28
C PHE A 510 -9.11 -27.76 -7.31
N CYS A 511 -8.39 -28.54 -6.50
CA CYS A 511 -9.00 -29.26 -5.36
C CYS A 511 -8.90 -28.47 -4.06
N GLY A 512 -7.82 -27.72 -3.87
CA GLY A 512 -7.62 -26.85 -2.72
C GLY A 512 -6.40 -25.95 -2.93
N PRO A 513 -6.56 -24.83 -3.64
CA PRO A 513 -5.46 -23.93 -3.93
C PRO A 513 -5.09 -23.15 -2.66
N VAL A 514 -3.88 -23.33 -2.13
CA VAL A 514 -3.48 -22.73 -0.84
C VAL A 514 -2.55 -21.54 -1.02
N GLY A 515 -1.49 -21.69 -1.81
CA GLY A 515 -0.47 -20.67 -2.06
C GLY A 515 -0.59 -20.08 -3.46
N ILE A 516 -0.14 -18.84 -3.59
CA ILE A 516 -0.09 -18.12 -4.86
C ILE A 516 1.17 -17.26 -4.92
N ALA A 517 1.87 -17.29 -6.04
CA ALA A 517 3.01 -16.42 -6.33
C ALA A 517 2.95 -15.95 -7.78
N ILE A 518 3.52 -14.78 -8.05
CA ILE A 518 3.56 -14.18 -9.37
C ILE A 518 5.02 -13.91 -9.71
N ASP A 519 5.45 -14.29 -10.91
CA ASP A 519 6.81 -14.06 -11.39
C ASP A 519 6.97 -12.67 -12.04
N SER A 520 8.19 -12.31 -12.46
CA SER A 520 8.44 -11.02 -13.14
C SER A 520 7.68 -10.84 -14.47
N ALA A 521 7.23 -11.93 -15.09
CA ALA A 521 6.45 -11.94 -16.33
C ALA A 521 4.93 -11.91 -16.09
N ASP A 522 4.48 -11.67 -14.86
CA ASP A 522 3.08 -11.72 -14.41
C ASP A 522 2.38 -13.08 -14.66
N ARG A 523 3.13 -14.19 -14.72
CA ARG A 523 2.58 -15.55 -14.70
C ARG A 523 2.24 -15.93 -13.27
N ILE A 524 1.11 -16.61 -13.10
CA ILE A 524 0.52 -16.91 -11.80
C ILE A 524 0.78 -18.38 -11.48
N TYR A 525 1.47 -18.63 -10.38
CA TYR A 525 1.80 -19.96 -9.88
C TYR A 525 0.92 -20.26 -8.66
N VAL A 526 0.21 -21.38 -8.70
CA VAL A 526 -0.75 -21.76 -7.65
C VAL A 526 -0.44 -23.18 -7.18
N THR A 527 -0.29 -23.37 -5.87
CA THR A 527 -0.17 -24.71 -5.27
C THR A 527 -1.53 -25.34 -5.09
N ASP A 528 -1.76 -26.49 -5.73
CA ASP A 528 -2.91 -27.34 -5.46
C ASP A 528 -2.50 -28.40 -4.43
N THR A 529 -2.60 -28.05 -3.15
CA THR A 529 -2.04 -28.82 -2.03
C THR A 529 -2.53 -30.27 -1.98
N PRO A 530 -3.84 -30.57 -2.18
CA PRO A 530 -4.34 -31.95 -2.18
C PRO A 530 -3.88 -32.80 -3.38
N VAL A 531 -3.50 -32.15 -4.49
CA VAL A 531 -3.03 -32.83 -5.72
C VAL A 531 -1.50 -32.92 -5.73
N HIS A 532 -0.82 -32.24 -4.81
CA HIS A 532 0.64 -32.22 -4.67
C HIS A 532 1.36 -31.68 -5.91
N CYS A 533 0.77 -30.66 -6.55
CA CYS A 533 1.33 -30.05 -7.76
C CYS A 533 1.23 -28.52 -7.71
N ILE A 534 2.00 -27.89 -8.58
CA ILE A 534 1.95 -26.45 -8.85
C ILE A 534 1.40 -26.28 -10.26
N LYS A 535 0.37 -25.45 -10.40
CA LYS A 535 -0.27 -25.11 -11.67
C LYS A 535 0.09 -23.67 -12.04
N VAL A 536 0.47 -23.47 -13.30
CA VAL A 536 0.95 -22.18 -13.81
C VAL A 536 -0.05 -21.65 -14.81
N PHE A 537 -0.41 -20.38 -14.65
CA PHE A 537 -1.38 -19.68 -15.48
C PHE A 537 -0.78 -18.41 -16.05
N GLU A 538 -1.26 -18.00 -17.21
CA GLU A 538 -1.01 -16.67 -17.73
C GLU A 538 -1.79 -15.63 -16.92
N ASN A 539 -1.40 -14.37 -17.05
CA ASN A 539 -2.04 -13.22 -16.43
C ASN A 539 -3.57 -13.13 -16.68
N GLY A 540 -4.06 -13.70 -17.80
CA GLY A 540 -5.48 -13.82 -18.15
C GLY A 540 -6.24 -14.97 -17.48
N GLY A 541 -5.56 -15.85 -16.73
CA GLY A 541 -6.14 -17.04 -16.11
C GLY A 541 -6.16 -18.28 -17.01
N GLU A 542 -5.50 -18.23 -18.17
CA GLU A 542 -5.32 -19.40 -19.04
C GLU A 542 -4.23 -20.31 -18.49
N PHE A 543 -4.48 -21.63 -18.47
CA PHE A 543 -3.52 -22.61 -17.98
C PHE A 543 -2.37 -22.80 -18.98
N LEU A 544 -1.14 -22.81 -18.46
CA LEU A 544 0.06 -23.02 -19.26
C LEU A 544 0.57 -24.45 -19.08
N TYR A 545 0.94 -24.81 -17.85
CA TYR A 545 1.47 -26.13 -17.52
C TYR A 545 1.37 -26.38 -16.02
N LYS A 546 1.63 -27.63 -15.62
CA LYS A 546 1.77 -28.03 -14.22
C LYS A 546 3.00 -28.89 -14.03
N PHE A 547 3.55 -28.87 -12.83
CA PHE A 547 4.67 -29.73 -12.44
C PHE A 547 4.56 -30.13 -10.96
N GLY A 548 5.32 -31.16 -10.60
CA GLY A 548 5.24 -31.80 -9.29
C GLY A 548 4.26 -32.97 -9.26
N SER A 549 4.62 -33.96 -8.46
CA SER A 549 3.84 -35.16 -8.18
C SER A 549 4.03 -35.57 -6.72
N ASN A 550 3.14 -36.41 -6.19
CA ASN A 550 3.29 -36.91 -4.83
C ASN A 550 4.57 -37.74 -4.69
N GLY A 551 5.46 -37.38 -3.77
CA GLY A 551 6.66 -38.16 -3.48
C GLY A 551 7.74 -37.39 -2.72
N PRO A 552 8.73 -38.10 -2.15
CA PRO A 552 9.89 -37.51 -1.46
C PRO A 552 11.05 -37.17 -2.41
N GLU A 553 11.00 -37.55 -3.68
CA GLU A 553 12.09 -37.29 -4.63
C GLU A 553 12.25 -35.79 -4.95
N PRO A 554 13.42 -35.33 -5.43
CA PRO A 554 13.58 -33.96 -5.92
C PRO A 554 12.58 -33.64 -7.04
N GLY A 555 11.86 -32.53 -6.90
CA GLY A 555 10.80 -32.15 -7.83
C GLY A 555 9.43 -32.78 -7.56
N CYS A 556 9.34 -33.74 -6.63
CA CYS A 556 8.08 -34.23 -6.07
C CYS A 556 7.71 -33.43 -4.81
N PHE A 557 6.42 -33.40 -4.45
CA PHE A 557 5.90 -32.70 -3.28
C PHE A 557 5.04 -33.61 -2.41
N HIS A 558 4.95 -33.29 -1.12
CA HIS A 558 3.95 -33.81 -0.23
C HIS A 558 3.30 -32.66 0.54
N LEU A 559 2.06 -32.33 0.18
CA LEU A 559 1.32 -31.17 0.69
C LEU A 559 2.10 -29.84 0.55
N PRO A 560 2.40 -29.38 -0.67
CA PRO A 560 3.03 -28.08 -0.87
C PRO A 560 2.05 -26.96 -0.49
N ILE A 561 2.51 -25.97 0.27
CA ILE A 561 1.65 -24.89 0.82
C ILE A 561 1.93 -23.56 0.12
N TYR A 562 2.95 -22.80 0.55
CA TYR A 562 3.26 -21.48 0.01
C TYR A 562 4.40 -21.52 -1.03
N LEU A 563 4.41 -20.48 -1.84
CA LEU A 563 5.35 -20.25 -2.94
C LEU A 563 5.84 -18.82 -2.84
N CYS A 564 7.09 -18.56 -3.21
CA CYS A 564 7.56 -17.20 -3.47
C CYS A 564 8.63 -17.20 -4.56
N PHE A 565 8.73 -16.08 -5.27
CA PHE A 565 9.80 -15.83 -6.22
C PHE A 565 10.86 -14.95 -5.59
N ASP A 566 12.10 -15.26 -5.93
CA ASP A 566 13.21 -14.32 -5.80
C ASP A 566 13.27 -13.38 -7.01
N SER A 567 14.01 -12.28 -6.92
CA SER A 567 14.21 -11.31 -8.01
C SER A 567 14.94 -11.86 -9.25
N ASN A 568 15.60 -13.02 -9.12
CA ASN A 568 16.13 -13.79 -10.26
C ASN A 568 15.08 -14.76 -10.85
N ASP A 569 13.81 -14.63 -10.45
CA ASP A 569 12.71 -15.53 -10.75
C ASP A 569 13.00 -17.01 -10.42
N LEU A 570 13.75 -17.25 -9.34
CA LEU A 570 13.84 -18.58 -8.77
C LEU A 570 12.62 -18.82 -7.88
N LEU A 571 11.93 -19.94 -8.10
CA LEU A 571 10.73 -20.31 -7.36
C LEU A 571 11.11 -21.12 -6.12
N TYR A 572 10.72 -20.64 -4.95
CA TYR A 572 10.88 -21.33 -3.69
C TYR A 572 9.54 -21.92 -3.24
N VAL A 573 9.54 -23.19 -2.90
CA VAL A 573 8.34 -23.96 -2.55
C VAL A 573 8.48 -24.55 -1.16
N SER A 574 7.53 -24.26 -0.27
CA SER A 574 7.41 -24.93 1.02
C SER A 574 6.74 -26.28 0.83
N ASP A 575 7.50 -27.36 0.98
CA ASP A 575 7.02 -28.73 0.88
C ASP A 575 6.78 -29.27 2.30
N SER A 576 5.62 -28.91 2.86
CA SER A 576 5.36 -29.00 4.29
C SER A 576 5.30 -30.43 4.81
N GLY A 577 4.74 -31.36 4.03
CA GLY A 577 4.62 -32.76 4.40
C GLY A 577 5.96 -33.51 4.35
N ASN A 578 6.90 -33.05 3.52
CA ASN A 578 8.28 -33.55 3.51
C ASN A 578 9.23 -32.72 4.39
N SER A 579 8.71 -31.72 5.13
CA SER A 579 9.48 -30.82 6.01
C SER A 579 10.69 -30.17 5.34
N ARG A 580 10.53 -29.69 4.10
CA ARG A 580 11.66 -29.18 3.30
C ARG A 580 11.27 -27.99 2.43
N ILE A 581 12.29 -27.31 1.88
CA ILE A 581 12.10 -26.21 0.93
C ILE A 581 12.88 -26.50 -0.34
N GLN A 582 12.17 -26.54 -1.46
CA GLN A 582 12.74 -26.81 -2.77
C GLN A 582 12.79 -25.53 -3.60
N VAL A 583 13.86 -25.39 -4.39
CA VAL A 583 14.08 -24.27 -5.30
C VAL A 583 14.01 -24.77 -6.74
N PHE A 584 13.24 -24.08 -7.57
CA PHE A 584 12.99 -24.40 -8.96
C PHE A 584 13.34 -23.21 -9.87
N ASP A 585 13.57 -23.52 -11.15
CA ASP A 585 13.63 -22.50 -12.19
C ASP A 585 12.23 -22.06 -12.66
N ASN A 586 12.22 -21.08 -13.56
CA ASN A 586 11.01 -20.56 -14.20
C ASN A 586 10.25 -21.59 -15.05
N HIS A 587 10.85 -22.73 -15.38
CA HIS A 587 10.27 -23.80 -16.18
C HIS A 587 9.77 -24.97 -15.30
N GLY A 588 9.92 -24.89 -13.98
CA GLY A 588 9.53 -25.94 -13.03
C GLY A 588 10.54 -27.08 -12.90
N GLN A 589 11.79 -26.88 -13.35
CA GLN A 589 12.88 -27.81 -13.12
C GLN A 589 13.47 -27.62 -11.72
N PHE A 590 13.67 -28.72 -11.01
CA PHE A 590 14.30 -28.70 -9.69
C PHE A 590 15.76 -28.29 -9.80
N LEU A 591 16.18 -27.31 -8.99
CA LEU A 591 17.56 -26.85 -8.92
C LEU A 591 18.26 -27.38 -7.68
N ARG A 592 17.71 -27.10 -6.49
CA ARG A 592 18.35 -27.41 -5.21
C ARG A 592 17.38 -27.41 -4.05
N LEU A 593 17.83 -27.97 -2.94
CA LEU A 593 17.17 -27.86 -1.64
C LEU A 593 17.79 -26.70 -0.86
N LEU A 594 16.96 -25.82 -0.27
CA LEU A 594 17.45 -24.71 0.57
C LEU A 594 17.91 -25.20 1.95
N THR A 595 17.22 -26.22 2.48
CA THR A 595 17.40 -26.70 3.86
C THR A 595 18.23 -27.97 3.90
N THR A 596 19.19 -28.07 4.82
CA THR A 596 19.92 -29.33 5.03
C THR A 596 19.16 -30.24 5.99
N PRO A 597 19.34 -31.58 5.97
CA PRO A 597 18.68 -32.48 6.92
C PRO A 597 19.03 -32.26 8.40
N LEU A 598 20.02 -31.39 8.70
CA LEU A 598 20.31 -30.93 10.06
C LEU A 598 19.38 -29.79 10.52
N ASP A 599 18.80 -29.04 9.58
CA ASP A 599 17.84 -28.00 9.85
C ASP A 599 16.45 -28.65 9.96
N LEU A 600 16.13 -29.17 11.15
CA LEU A 600 14.83 -29.79 11.45
C LEU A 600 13.72 -28.74 11.35
N LEU A 601 13.19 -28.53 10.15
CA LEU A 601 11.90 -27.89 9.92
C LEU A 601 10.80 -28.86 10.31
N ASN A 602 9.73 -28.32 10.91
CA ASN A 602 8.56 -29.10 11.25
C ASN A 602 7.33 -28.40 10.66
N GLU A 603 6.79 -28.96 9.57
CA GLU A 603 5.68 -28.34 8.82
C GLU A 603 5.98 -26.88 8.42
N PRO A 604 7.01 -26.64 7.58
CA PRO A 604 7.29 -25.29 7.10
C PRO A 604 6.12 -24.79 6.25
N THR A 605 5.58 -23.62 6.58
CA THR A 605 4.43 -23.02 5.92
C THR A 605 4.87 -21.85 5.06
N GLY A 606 4.84 -20.63 5.58
CA GLY A 606 5.17 -19.41 4.85
C GLY A 606 6.64 -19.34 4.46
N ILE A 607 6.89 -18.78 3.28
CA ILE A 607 8.23 -18.55 2.77
C ILE A 607 8.27 -17.17 2.10
N ALA A 608 9.34 -16.43 2.34
CA ALA A 608 9.58 -15.15 1.72
C ALA A 608 11.08 -14.95 1.49
N VAL A 609 11.45 -14.34 0.37
CA VAL A 609 12.85 -14.15 -0.02
C VAL A 609 13.14 -12.67 -0.21
N SER A 610 14.30 -12.22 0.30
CA SER A 610 14.88 -10.90 0.09
C SER A 610 16.21 -11.07 -0.64
N LEU A 611 16.29 -10.63 -1.90
CA LEU A 611 17.58 -10.64 -2.61
C LEU A 611 18.54 -9.56 -2.07
N ALA A 612 18.01 -8.41 -1.66
CA ALA A 612 18.81 -7.30 -1.12
C ALA A 612 19.65 -7.76 0.10
N ASP A 613 19.07 -8.62 0.93
CA ASP A 613 19.72 -9.14 2.14
C ASP A 613 20.29 -10.56 1.95
N GLN A 614 20.19 -11.13 0.74
CA GLN A 614 20.51 -12.53 0.43
C GLN A 614 19.92 -13.50 1.48
N MET A 615 18.63 -13.35 1.77
CA MET A 615 17.97 -14.03 2.87
C MET A 615 16.64 -14.66 2.45
N ALA A 616 16.45 -15.92 2.81
CA ALA A 616 15.18 -16.63 2.73
C ALA A 616 14.62 -16.85 4.13
N VAL A 617 13.44 -16.29 4.39
CA VAL A 617 12.71 -16.40 5.65
C VAL A 617 11.67 -17.49 5.53
N VAL A 618 11.67 -18.40 6.50
CA VAL A 618 10.82 -19.58 6.54
C VAL A 618 10.06 -19.61 7.84
N VAL A 619 8.76 -19.80 7.75
CA VAL A 619 7.90 -20.02 8.90
C VAL A 619 7.88 -21.51 9.21
N ASP A 620 8.43 -21.87 10.35
CA ASP A 620 8.44 -23.23 10.90
C ASP A 620 7.27 -23.36 11.88
N SER A 621 6.08 -23.67 11.35
CA SER A 621 4.82 -23.66 12.10
C SER A 621 4.82 -24.68 13.24
N GLY A 622 5.39 -25.86 13.02
CA GLY A 622 5.46 -26.92 14.03
C GLY A 622 6.38 -26.58 15.21
N ASN A 623 7.38 -25.72 14.99
CA ASN A 623 8.27 -25.23 16.04
C ASN A 623 7.89 -23.83 16.57
N PHE A 624 6.80 -23.23 16.08
CA PHE A 624 6.33 -21.89 16.45
C PHE A 624 7.43 -20.82 16.28
N CYS A 625 8.23 -20.92 15.22
CA CYS A 625 9.33 -20.00 14.98
C CYS A 625 9.51 -19.66 13.51
N ILE A 626 10.30 -18.63 13.26
CA ILE A 626 10.73 -18.18 11.95
C ILE A 626 12.24 -18.43 11.88
N LYS A 627 12.70 -19.04 10.79
CA LYS A 627 14.11 -19.31 10.51
C LYS A 627 14.53 -18.54 9.27
N ALA A 628 15.60 -17.76 9.38
CA ALA A 628 16.18 -17.05 8.25
C ALA A 628 17.43 -17.79 7.77
N PHE A 629 17.49 -18.09 6.48
CA PHE A 629 18.59 -18.76 5.80
C PHE A 629 19.27 -17.81 4.82
N GLN A 630 20.57 -17.97 4.63
CA GLN A 630 21.33 -17.24 3.63
C GLN A 630 21.12 -17.88 2.25
N THR A 631 20.74 -17.08 1.26
CA THR A 631 20.60 -17.52 -0.13
C THR A 631 21.89 -17.26 -0.88
N CYS A 632 22.56 -18.31 -1.36
CA CYS A 632 23.75 -18.15 -2.19
C CYS A 632 23.39 -17.94 -3.67
N ASP A 633 24.11 -17.02 -4.33
CA ASP A 633 24.01 -16.76 -5.76
C ASP A 633 24.20 -18.04 -6.59
N PRO A 634 23.45 -18.22 -7.69
CA PRO A 634 23.64 -19.33 -8.62
C PRO A 634 24.97 -19.26 -9.40
N ALA A 635 25.73 -18.16 -9.31
CA ALA A 635 27.01 -17.97 -9.99
C ALA A 635 28.26 -18.41 -9.19
N ALA A 636 28.10 -18.95 -7.98
CA ALA A 636 29.23 -19.48 -7.21
C ALA A 636 29.60 -20.89 -7.72
N PRO A 637 30.85 -21.12 -8.21
CA PRO A 637 31.29 -22.46 -8.56
C PRO A 637 31.30 -23.34 -7.31
N GLU A 638 30.95 -24.61 -7.49
CA GLU A 638 30.99 -25.64 -6.45
C GLU A 638 32.29 -25.53 -5.63
N ILE A 639 32.17 -25.18 -4.35
CA ILE A 639 33.30 -25.28 -3.42
C ILE A 639 33.49 -26.76 -3.11
N ASN A 640 34.32 -27.39 -3.94
CA ASN A 640 35.16 -28.56 -3.67
C ASN A 640 34.87 -29.31 -2.36
N ASN A 641 34.11 -30.41 -2.46
CA ASN A 641 34.19 -31.52 -1.53
C ASN A 641 35.48 -32.35 -1.77
N SER A 642 36.64 -31.68 -1.77
CA SER A 642 37.95 -32.32 -1.92
C SER A 642 38.87 -31.95 -0.76
N LYS A 643 38.50 -32.32 0.47
CA LYS A 643 39.43 -32.42 1.61
C LYS A 643 38.82 -33.25 2.74
N LEU A 644 38.62 -34.54 2.48
CA LEU A 644 38.55 -35.54 3.54
C LEU A 644 39.27 -36.81 3.07
N GLU A 645 40.59 -36.70 2.92
CA GLU A 645 41.46 -37.86 3.03
C GLU A 645 42.36 -37.73 4.25
N ARG A 646 42.41 -38.86 4.98
CA ARG A 646 43.41 -39.34 5.95
C ARG A 646 43.00 -39.32 7.42
N GLN A 647 42.30 -40.38 7.82
CA GLN A 647 42.82 -41.25 8.87
C GLN A 647 42.65 -42.73 8.46
N LYS A 648 43.77 -43.42 8.30
CA LYS A 648 43.85 -44.88 8.17
C LYS A 648 43.42 -45.54 9.48
N PRO A 649 42.78 -46.72 9.45
CA PRO A 649 42.94 -47.71 10.50
C PRO A 649 43.88 -48.82 10.03
N SER A 650 44.88 -49.10 10.86
CA SER A 650 45.78 -50.25 10.80
C SER A 650 45.07 -51.58 11.09
N ALA A 651 45.61 -52.66 10.54
CA ALA A 651 45.01 -54.00 10.43
C ALA A 651 45.01 -54.88 11.70
N SER A 652 43.90 -55.63 11.86
CA SER A 652 43.74 -57.09 12.19
C SER A 652 44.26 -57.65 13.56
N PRO A 653 43.84 -58.86 14.06
CA PRO A 653 43.24 -59.99 13.31
C PRO A 653 42.15 -60.91 13.98
N SER A 654 41.49 -61.70 13.11
CA SER A 654 40.95 -63.08 13.28
C SER A 654 39.75 -63.32 14.25
N GLN A 655 38.71 -64.12 13.99
CA GLN A 655 38.61 -65.47 13.39
C GLN A 655 37.17 -65.82 12.90
N ASN A 656 37.10 -66.70 11.87
CA ASN A 656 36.15 -67.85 11.66
C ASN A 656 34.64 -67.58 11.50
N LEU A 657 33.85 -68.22 10.61
CA LEU A 657 34.00 -69.21 9.52
C LEU A 657 32.57 -69.42 8.93
N GLN A 658 32.48 -69.87 7.68
CA GLN A 658 31.33 -70.52 6.99
C GLN A 658 30.31 -69.67 6.19
N ASP A 659 30.61 -69.56 4.89
CA ASP A 659 29.70 -69.78 3.74
C ASP A 659 29.38 -71.31 3.57
N PRO A 660 28.58 -71.85 2.59
CA PRO A 660 28.02 -71.24 1.36
C PRO A 660 26.58 -71.71 0.97
N CYS A 661 26.18 -71.33 -0.27
CA CYS A 661 25.34 -72.06 -1.25
C CYS A 661 23.92 -71.52 -1.48
N ASN A 662 23.39 -71.42 -2.71
CA ASN A 662 23.94 -71.47 -4.06
C ASN A 662 22.82 -71.00 -5.00
N ARG A 663 23.18 -70.40 -6.15
CA ARG A 663 22.28 -70.22 -7.30
C ARG A 663 21.90 -71.59 -7.88
N THR A 664 20.71 -71.71 -8.47
CA THR A 664 20.52 -72.45 -9.73
C THR A 664 19.21 -72.06 -10.40
N THR A 665 19.32 -71.85 -11.70
CA THR A 665 18.30 -71.51 -12.67
C THR A 665 17.95 -72.75 -13.49
N ILE A 666 16.64 -72.89 -13.80
CA ILE A 666 16.06 -73.32 -15.10
C ILE A 666 15.72 -74.82 -15.36
N GLU A 667 14.41 -74.99 -15.68
CA GLU A 667 13.71 -75.89 -16.64
C GLU A 667 13.22 -77.32 -16.31
N SER A 668 11.89 -77.46 -16.50
CA SER A 668 11.10 -78.53 -17.16
C SER A 668 11.66 -79.95 -17.27
N GLN A 669 10.99 -80.92 -16.64
CA GLN A 669 9.92 -81.76 -17.20
C GLN A 669 9.30 -82.61 -16.09
#